data_AF-A0AAV5TMC4-F1
#
_entry.id   AF-A0AAV5TMC4-F1
#
_cell.length_a   1.000
_cell.length_b   1.000
_cell.length_c   1.000
_cell.angle_alpha   90.00
_cell.angle_beta   90.00
_cell.angle_gamma   90.00
#
_symmetry.space_group_name_H-M   'P 1'
#
loop_
_entity.id
_entity.type
_entity.pdbx_description
1 polymer ?
#
loop_
_entity_poly.entity_id
_entity_poly.type
_entity_poly.pdbx_seq_one_letter_code
_entity_poly.pdbx_strand_id
1 'polypeptide(L)'
;EELGLKRDFMLSLTDAGMLNDEYVIIFVDTRTRGFVTVRDGITMDVWVDRDERGDGRDEEAKTAFQRVFLLSDLTSSISSSGVNYTRFGEQVIERMRDPPFNCTTDCQGSSNQLISVYAGQLHDAVYLYGRSLNKSLERDPNSFRNGKTLVDMSAGEFDGMSGRVRMTVNGTRAPDFYFLSLNSSLATRQLATVSVEGTRAIYTPQYSSENEVWWNRVGNIRPLSEPICGFRGDNCPKSWNDQYLDILLGSIGFVFLLLILIIIVAIYMYITKQREKERQDKLWDISNTSLIKARSKAGMESMRSLQSGPSSTSTKMTLESKKDSINYSFFVYNRDLVCCAKYMVRVAVFEPNRVEMRMLRQVDNDNLNRFLGLVMDGPQLKSVWKYCSRGSLKDVIQTAKVTLDSFFIFSMLRDIINGLYFIHHSDVRLHGNLTSETCLVDERWQVKLSYYGLSWIRAAQKRRKKDLLWSAPELLRTEDTVGSKEGDVYSFAIISSEIITKSAVWDLDNRKERPEEILYMLKKGGSVPLRPELSLGENLDVNPAMLHLVRDCWSENPSERPSVETIRSLLRSMNSGRSDNLMDHVFNMLENYAGSLEEEVEARTRELTEEKKKSDVLLYRMLPRQVADKLKLGQSVEPEMYDTVTIFFSDVVKFTNLAAKCTPLQVVNLLNDMYSIFDGIIDEHDVYKVETIGDGYLCVSGLPHRNGNEHIREISLMSIAFLASLQSFRVPHLPKERINLRVGIHTGSCVAGVVGMTMPRYCLFGDTVNTASRMESNGKSGHIHLSTEANRLLNMMYPQFKTESRGEVIIKGKGVMETYWLL
;
A
#
# COMPACT_ATOMS: atom_id res chain seq x y z
N GLU A 1 -93.52 -8.23 -18.82
CA GLU A 1 -93.19 -9.08 -19.99
C GLU A 1 -91.92 -9.90 -19.80
N GLU A 2 -90.84 -9.36 -19.23
CA GLU A 2 -89.54 -10.06 -19.06
C GLU A 2 -89.55 -11.40 -18.29
N LEU A 3 -90.52 -11.69 -17.42
CA LEU A 3 -90.54 -12.95 -16.68
C LEU A 3 -91.27 -14.11 -17.40
N GLY A 4 -92.15 -13.83 -18.38
CA GLY A 4 -92.70 -14.89 -19.25
C GLY A 4 -91.60 -15.51 -20.10
N LEU A 5 -90.67 -14.66 -20.58
CA LEU A 5 -89.48 -15.07 -21.30
C LEU A 5 -88.59 -16.05 -20.53
N LYS A 6 -88.52 -15.98 -19.19
CA LYS A 6 -87.76 -16.98 -18.40
C LYS A 6 -88.40 -18.36 -18.48
N ARG A 7 -89.74 -18.44 -18.42
CA ARG A 7 -90.48 -19.70 -18.55
C ARG A 7 -90.32 -20.27 -19.95
N ASP A 8 -90.53 -19.45 -20.97
CA ASP A 8 -90.40 -19.86 -22.37
C ASP A 8 -88.97 -20.30 -22.70
N PHE A 9 -87.97 -19.61 -22.16
CA PHE A 9 -86.57 -19.99 -22.30
C PHE A 9 -86.28 -21.34 -21.63
N MET A 10 -86.79 -21.57 -20.42
CA MET A 10 -86.60 -22.86 -19.75
C MET A 10 -87.29 -24.01 -20.49
N LEU A 11 -88.51 -23.81 -21.00
CA LEU A 11 -89.20 -24.81 -21.83
C LEU A 11 -88.46 -25.07 -23.15
N SER A 12 -87.93 -24.02 -23.79
CA SER A 12 -87.10 -24.17 -25.00
C SER A 12 -85.82 -24.95 -24.75
N LEU A 13 -85.21 -24.80 -23.56
CA LEU A 13 -84.06 -25.61 -23.16
C LEU A 13 -84.44 -27.06 -22.86
N THR A 14 -85.63 -27.31 -22.32
CA THR A 14 -86.17 -28.67 -22.20
C THR A 14 -86.33 -29.32 -23.56
N ASP A 15 -86.96 -28.60 -24.51
CA ASP A 15 -87.19 -29.07 -25.88
C ASP A 15 -85.88 -29.34 -26.63
N ALA A 16 -84.84 -28.55 -26.37
CA ALA A 16 -83.51 -28.74 -26.92
C ALA A 16 -82.70 -29.86 -26.23
N GLY A 17 -83.23 -30.51 -25.19
CA GLY A 17 -82.53 -31.55 -24.43
C GLY A 17 -81.34 -31.03 -23.62
N MET A 18 -81.26 -29.71 -23.38
CA MET A 18 -80.13 -29.06 -22.71
C MET A 18 -80.26 -29.04 -21.18
N LEU A 19 -81.35 -29.58 -20.64
CA LEU A 19 -81.52 -29.81 -19.20
C LEU A 19 -80.90 -31.13 -18.73
N ASN A 20 -79.78 -31.54 -19.33
CA ASN A 20 -79.01 -32.69 -18.92
C ASN A 20 -78.02 -32.31 -17.78
N ASP A 21 -77.21 -33.26 -17.34
CA ASP A 21 -76.27 -33.02 -16.24
C ASP A 21 -75.00 -32.26 -16.65
N GLU A 22 -74.82 -31.93 -17.94
CA GLU A 22 -73.66 -31.20 -18.46
C GLU A 22 -73.79 -29.68 -18.30
N TYR A 23 -75.01 -29.13 -18.34
CA TYR A 23 -75.24 -27.68 -18.30
C TYR A 23 -75.71 -27.20 -16.93
N VAL A 24 -75.20 -26.05 -16.49
CA VAL A 24 -75.69 -25.32 -15.29
C VAL A 24 -76.29 -24.00 -15.73
N ILE A 25 -77.55 -23.75 -15.33
CA ILE A 25 -78.27 -22.54 -15.71
C ILE A 25 -78.32 -21.60 -14.51
N ILE A 26 -77.78 -20.39 -14.70
CA ILE A 26 -77.77 -19.33 -13.69
C ILE A 26 -78.44 -18.10 -14.29
N PHE A 27 -79.55 -17.68 -13.71
CA PHE A 27 -80.13 -16.37 -13.99
C PHE A 27 -79.51 -15.33 -13.07
N VAL A 28 -79.02 -14.23 -13.64
CA VAL A 28 -78.55 -13.07 -12.88
C VAL A 28 -79.60 -11.99 -13.03
N ASP A 29 -80.28 -11.66 -11.93
CA ASP A 29 -81.38 -10.70 -11.94
C ASP A 29 -81.38 -9.88 -10.66
N THR A 30 -81.08 -8.58 -10.81
CA THR A 30 -80.91 -7.62 -9.71
C THR A 30 -82.21 -6.92 -9.31
N ARG A 31 -83.38 -7.53 -9.54
CA ARG A 31 -84.69 -6.95 -9.17
C ARG A 31 -85.72 -7.98 -8.70
N THR A 32 -85.37 -9.27 -8.69
CA THR A 32 -86.30 -10.36 -8.33
C THR A 32 -86.01 -10.93 -6.96
N ARG A 33 -87.08 -11.26 -6.24
CA ARG A 33 -87.04 -11.80 -4.87
C ARG A 33 -87.28 -13.31 -4.90
N GLY A 34 -86.39 -14.03 -5.57
CA GLY A 34 -86.54 -15.47 -5.77
C GLY A 34 -87.37 -15.83 -7.01
N PHE A 35 -87.95 -17.02 -6.97
CA PHE A 35 -88.68 -17.63 -8.10
C PHE A 35 -90.18 -17.26 -8.14
N VAL A 36 -90.53 -16.08 -7.61
CA VAL A 36 -91.90 -15.56 -7.59
C VAL A 36 -92.03 -14.27 -8.41
N THR A 37 -93.21 -14.06 -8.98
CA THR A 37 -93.61 -12.88 -9.75
C THR A 37 -94.90 -12.31 -9.17
N VAL A 38 -95.12 -11.00 -9.28
CA VAL A 38 -96.38 -10.37 -8.84
C VAL A 38 -97.05 -9.72 -10.04
N ARG A 39 -98.33 -10.03 -10.28
CA ARG A 39 -99.18 -9.38 -11.30
C ARG A 39 -100.54 -9.07 -10.69
N ASP A 40 -101.02 -7.84 -10.87
CA ASP A 40 -102.31 -7.35 -10.37
C ASP A 40 -102.53 -7.61 -8.86
N GLY A 41 -101.46 -7.49 -8.08
CA GLY A 41 -101.48 -7.71 -6.62
C GLY A 41 -101.41 -9.18 -6.18
N ILE A 42 -101.39 -10.14 -7.10
CA ILE A 42 -101.31 -11.58 -6.80
C ILE A 42 -99.89 -12.08 -7.04
N THR A 43 -99.33 -12.76 -6.05
CA THR A 43 -98.00 -13.39 -6.15
C THR A 43 -98.17 -14.81 -6.72
N MET A 44 -97.47 -15.10 -7.82
CA MET A 44 -97.48 -16.39 -8.51
C MET A 44 -96.04 -16.88 -8.76
N ASP A 45 -95.85 -18.19 -8.90
CA ASP A 45 -94.54 -18.76 -9.21
C ASP A 45 -94.14 -18.51 -10.67
N VAL A 46 -92.84 -18.41 -10.95
CA VAL A 46 -92.32 -18.03 -12.28
C VAL A 46 -92.60 -19.08 -13.36
N TRP A 47 -92.85 -20.35 -12.99
CA TRP A 47 -93.11 -21.44 -13.93
C TRP A 47 -94.57 -21.63 -14.33
N VAL A 48 -95.51 -20.90 -13.70
CA VAL A 48 -96.94 -21.00 -14.05
C VAL A 48 -97.23 -20.14 -15.28
N ASP A 49 -97.94 -20.71 -16.26
CA ASP A 49 -98.35 -20.01 -17.47
C ASP A 49 -99.27 -18.82 -17.16
N ARG A 50 -99.13 -17.76 -17.95
CA ARG A 50 -99.76 -16.44 -17.75
C ARG A 50 -100.94 -16.20 -18.68
N ASP A 51 -101.15 -17.09 -19.65
CA ASP A 51 -102.17 -16.95 -20.68
C ASP A 51 -103.47 -17.69 -20.29
N GLU A 52 -104.63 -17.08 -20.61
CA GLU A 52 -105.96 -17.60 -20.22
C GLU A 52 -106.28 -18.99 -20.79
N ARG A 53 -105.60 -19.40 -21.87
CA ARG A 53 -105.57 -20.77 -22.39
C ARG A 53 -104.17 -21.34 -22.17
N GLY A 54 -103.93 -21.87 -20.97
CA GLY A 54 -102.61 -22.39 -20.59
C GLY A 54 -102.11 -23.49 -21.55
N ASP A 55 -100.81 -23.51 -21.78
CA ASP A 55 -100.13 -24.43 -22.70
C ASP A 55 -100.04 -25.89 -22.18
N GLY A 56 -100.44 -26.13 -20.93
CA GLY A 56 -100.42 -27.45 -20.28
C GLY A 56 -99.04 -27.95 -19.87
N ARG A 57 -97.99 -27.13 -19.97
CA ARG A 57 -96.57 -27.49 -19.73
C ARG A 57 -96.01 -27.00 -18.39
N ASP A 58 -96.86 -26.55 -17.47
CA ASP A 58 -96.44 -26.00 -16.18
C ASP A 58 -95.60 -26.98 -15.34
N GLU A 59 -95.93 -28.28 -15.33
CA GLU A 59 -95.12 -29.28 -14.61
C GLU A 59 -93.74 -29.52 -15.24
N GLU A 60 -93.63 -29.36 -16.56
CA GLU A 60 -92.37 -29.45 -17.28
C GLU A 60 -91.50 -28.21 -17.00
N ALA A 61 -92.10 -27.02 -17.07
CA ALA A 61 -91.44 -25.78 -16.67
C ALA A 61 -90.97 -25.84 -15.21
N LYS A 62 -91.82 -26.33 -14.31
CA LYS A 62 -91.50 -26.51 -12.88
C LYS A 62 -90.32 -27.43 -12.67
N THR A 63 -90.25 -28.55 -13.39
CA THR A 63 -89.09 -29.47 -13.33
C THR A 63 -87.82 -28.80 -13.86
N ALA A 64 -87.95 -27.98 -14.92
CA ALA A 64 -86.83 -27.22 -15.45
C ALA A 64 -86.28 -26.18 -14.45
N PHE A 65 -87.17 -25.44 -13.76
CA PHE A 65 -86.77 -24.43 -12.78
C PHE A 65 -86.12 -25.00 -11.52
N GLN A 66 -86.36 -26.27 -11.17
CA GLN A 66 -85.62 -26.92 -10.10
C GLN A 66 -84.10 -26.93 -10.37
N ARG A 67 -83.67 -26.99 -11.63
CA ARG A 67 -82.25 -27.03 -12.05
C ARG A 67 -81.60 -25.64 -12.19
N VAL A 68 -82.33 -24.58 -11.86
CA VAL A 68 -81.90 -23.19 -12.04
C VAL A 68 -81.36 -22.61 -10.73
N PHE A 69 -80.30 -21.83 -10.85
CA PHE A 69 -79.85 -20.92 -9.80
C PHE A 69 -80.17 -19.47 -10.16
N LEU A 70 -80.53 -18.68 -9.14
CA LEU A 70 -80.80 -17.27 -9.29
C LEU A 70 -79.82 -16.46 -8.42
N LEU A 71 -79.09 -15.53 -9.03
CA LEU A 71 -78.26 -14.57 -8.32
C LEU A 71 -78.99 -13.22 -8.26
N SER A 72 -79.32 -12.77 -7.06
CA SER A 72 -80.05 -11.51 -6.80
C SER A 72 -79.38 -10.69 -5.71
N ASP A 73 -79.49 -9.37 -5.76
CA ASP A 73 -79.03 -8.44 -4.73
C ASP A 73 -80.09 -8.19 -3.63
N LEU A 74 -81.27 -8.78 -3.76
CA LEU A 74 -82.37 -8.71 -2.80
C LEU A 74 -82.56 -10.04 -2.08
N THR A 75 -82.60 -10.02 -0.76
CA THR A 75 -82.96 -11.21 0.02
C THR A 75 -84.44 -11.56 -0.19
N SER A 76 -84.72 -12.83 -0.48
CA SER A 76 -86.09 -13.37 -0.55
C SER A 76 -86.61 -13.81 0.82
N SER A 77 -85.76 -13.86 1.85
CA SER A 77 -86.14 -14.30 3.20
C SER A 77 -86.31 -13.11 4.14
N ILE A 78 -87.33 -13.19 5.00
CA ILE A 78 -87.44 -12.40 6.24
C ILE A 78 -86.07 -12.51 6.91
N SER A 79 -85.34 -11.40 6.95
CA SER A 79 -84.03 -11.39 7.61
C SER A 79 -84.20 -11.92 9.04
N SER A 80 -83.22 -12.70 9.51
CA SER A 80 -83.09 -13.14 10.90
C SER A 80 -83.05 -11.98 11.92
N SER A 81 -83.01 -10.73 11.44
CA SER A 81 -83.06 -9.46 12.18
C SER A 81 -84.47 -8.87 12.33
N GLY A 82 -85.54 -9.56 11.89
CA GLY A 82 -86.93 -9.14 12.13
C GLY A 82 -87.43 -7.95 11.30
N VAL A 83 -86.67 -7.51 10.30
CA VAL A 83 -87.05 -6.38 9.44
C VAL A 83 -88.03 -6.86 8.37
N ASN A 84 -89.29 -6.46 8.52
CA ASN A 84 -90.40 -6.86 7.67
C ASN A 84 -90.58 -5.86 6.50
N TYR A 85 -90.03 -6.19 5.32
CA TYR A 85 -90.09 -5.30 4.14
C TYR A 85 -91.52 -5.08 3.64
N THR A 86 -92.39 -6.08 3.72
CA THR A 86 -93.79 -5.91 3.33
C THR A 86 -94.47 -4.87 4.22
N ARG A 87 -94.23 -4.91 5.54
CA ARG A 87 -94.68 -3.87 6.47
C ARG A 87 -94.07 -2.50 6.18
N PHE A 88 -92.78 -2.44 5.80
CA PHE A 88 -92.14 -1.19 5.37
C PHE A 88 -92.83 -0.63 4.11
N GLY A 89 -93.18 -1.49 3.15
CA GLY A 89 -93.91 -1.08 1.96
C GLY A 89 -95.26 -0.47 2.26
N GLU A 90 -96.03 -1.11 3.14
CA GLU A 90 -97.32 -0.57 3.61
C GLU A 90 -97.15 0.81 4.26
N GLN A 91 -96.15 0.97 5.14
CA GLN A 91 -95.86 2.25 5.81
C GLN A 91 -95.42 3.36 4.85
N VAL A 92 -94.68 3.03 3.79
CA VAL A 92 -94.27 4.03 2.78
C VAL A 92 -95.49 4.54 2.04
N ILE A 93 -96.40 3.65 1.63
CA ILE A 93 -97.66 4.03 0.95
C ILE A 93 -98.54 4.86 1.88
N GLU A 94 -98.62 4.48 3.16
CA GLU A 94 -99.35 5.25 4.17
C GLU A 94 -98.78 6.67 4.33
N ARG A 95 -97.45 6.81 4.48
CA ARG A 95 -96.78 8.12 4.58
C ARG A 95 -96.84 8.96 3.32
N MET A 96 -97.00 8.35 2.14
CA MET A 96 -97.22 9.11 0.90
C MET A 96 -98.54 9.89 0.91
N ARG A 97 -99.48 9.54 1.80
CA ARG A 97 -100.73 10.31 1.98
C ARG A 97 -100.51 11.62 2.74
N ASP A 98 -99.41 11.74 3.48
CA ASP A 98 -99.06 12.92 4.26
C ASP A 98 -98.28 13.97 3.42
N PRO A 99 -98.26 15.26 3.83
CA PRO A 99 -97.43 16.28 3.20
C PRO A 99 -95.94 15.90 3.27
N PRO A 100 -95.12 16.14 2.22
CA PRO A 100 -95.37 16.99 1.05
C PRO A 100 -96.06 16.30 -0.14
N PHE A 101 -96.31 14.99 -0.09
CA PHE A 101 -96.80 14.23 -1.24
C PHE A 101 -98.33 14.24 -1.38
N ASN A 102 -99.08 14.23 -0.26
CA ASN A 102 -100.56 14.32 -0.23
C ASN A 102 -101.29 13.34 -1.19
N CYS A 103 -100.81 12.11 -1.34
CA CYS A 103 -101.37 11.13 -2.28
C CYS A 103 -102.66 10.48 -1.76
N THR A 104 -103.82 11.07 -2.04
CA THR A 104 -105.11 10.58 -1.51
C THR A 104 -105.88 9.69 -2.48
N THR A 105 -106.07 10.09 -3.74
CA THR A 105 -106.85 9.36 -4.75
C THR A 105 -106.00 8.40 -5.60
N ASP A 106 -104.81 8.83 -6.01
CA ASP A 106 -104.01 8.11 -7.00
C ASP A 106 -103.32 6.87 -6.41
N CYS A 107 -103.03 6.89 -5.11
CA CYS A 107 -102.45 5.75 -4.39
C CYS A 107 -103.49 4.67 -4.01
N GLN A 108 -104.78 4.84 -4.31
CA GLN A 108 -105.82 3.85 -3.98
C GLN A 108 -106.05 2.78 -5.06
N GLY A 109 -105.51 2.96 -6.27
CA GLY A 109 -105.65 1.96 -7.35
C GLY A 109 -104.96 0.64 -7.00
N SER A 110 -105.56 -0.49 -7.39
CA SER A 110 -105.03 -1.85 -7.14
C SER A 110 -103.62 -2.07 -7.70
N SER A 111 -103.25 -1.36 -8.76
CA SER A 111 -101.90 -1.35 -9.35
C SER A 111 -100.89 -0.47 -8.59
N ASN A 112 -101.35 0.47 -7.76
CA ASN A 112 -100.52 1.47 -7.08
C ASN A 112 -100.26 1.13 -5.60
N GLN A 113 -100.59 -0.09 -5.17
CA GLN A 113 -100.36 -0.61 -3.82
C GLN A 113 -98.99 -1.31 -3.65
N LEU A 114 -98.15 -1.35 -4.69
CA LEU A 114 -96.78 -1.88 -4.59
C LEU A 114 -95.75 -0.75 -4.54
N ILE A 115 -94.89 -0.79 -3.52
CA ILE A 115 -93.76 0.11 -3.44
C ILE A 115 -92.68 -0.23 -4.47
N SER A 116 -92.00 0.80 -4.95
CA SER A 116 -90.81 0.63 -5.78
C SER A 116 -89.72 -0.13 -5.04
N VAL A 117 -88.99 -0.98 -5.76
CA VAL A 117 -87.80 -1.69 -5.24
C VAL A 117 -86.73 -0.69 -4.72
N TYR A 118 -86.69 0.53 -5.27
CA TYR A 118 -85.78 1.59 -4.83
C TYR A 118 -86.14 2.20 -3.48
N ALA A 119 -87.37 2.02 -2.99
CA ALA A 119 -87.81 2.62 -1.73
C ALA A 119 -86.93 2.17 -0.55
N GLY A 120 -86.58 0.88 -0.50
CA GLY A 120 -85.65 0.36 0.51
C GLY A 120 -84.24 0.94 0.40
N GLN A 121 -83.74 1.11 -0.83
CA GLN A 121 -82.39 1.65 -1.07
C GLN A 121 -82.30 3.13 -0.67
N LEU A 122 -83.34 3.93 -0.97
CA LEU A 122 -83.42 5.34 -0.57
C LEU A 122 -83.49 5.49 0.96
N HIS A 123 -84.31 4.64 1.62
CA HIS A 123 -84.36 4.60 3.07
C HIS A 123 -82.97 4.35 3.67
N ASP A 124 -82.25 3.36 3.15
CA ASP A 124 -80.95 2.96 3.66
C ASP A 124 -79.87 4.04 3.45
N ALA A 125 -79.94 4.77 2.33
CA ALA A 125 -79.05 5.90 2.06
C ALA A 125 -79.24 7.05 3.06
N VAL A 126 -80.49 7.43 3.35
CA VAL A 126 -80.80 8.47 4.34
C VAL A 126 -80.43 8.01 5.75
N TYR A 127 -80.68 6.75 6.08
CA TYR A 127 -80.32 6.18 7.38
C TYR A 127 -78.80 6.13 7.60
N LEU A 128 -78.03 5.75 6.57
CA LEU A 128 -76.56 5.78 6.60
C LEU A 128 -76.04 7.20 6.85
N TYR A 129 -76.59 8.20 6.17
CA TYR A 129 -76.22 9.61 6.40
C TYR A 129 -76.47 10.01 7.85
N GLY A 130 -77.65 9.68 8.40
CA GLY A 130 -77.99 9.96 9.80
C GLY A 130 -77.02 9.30 10.80
N ARG A 131 -76.66 8.03 10.58
CA ARG A 131 -75.67 7.33 11.42
C ARG A 131 -74.28 7.95 11.35
N SER A 132 -73.84 8.31 10.14
CA SER A 132 -72.52 8.92 9.91
C SER A 132 -72.44 10.29 10.56
N LEU A 133 -73.51 11.09 10.44
CA LEU A 133 -73.63 12.39 11.09
C LEU A 133 -73.60 12.26 12.62
N ASN A 134 -74.37 11.32 13.19
CA ASN A 134 -74.38 11.10 14.64
C ASN A 134 -72.99 10.73 15.17
N LYS A 135 -72.30 9.77 14.53
CA LYS A 135 -70.91 9.40 14.88
C LYS A 135 -69.94 10.58 14.75
N SER A 136 -70.11 11.43 13.74
CA SER A 136 -69.25 12.60 13.56
C SER A 136 -69.44 13.66 14.66
N LEU A 137 -70.70 13.89 15.09
CA LEU A 137 -71.06 14.83 16.14
C LEU A 137 -70.60 14.35 17.53
N GLU A 138 -70.60 13.04 17.77
CA GLU A 138 -70.04 12.45 18.99
C GLU A 138 -68.53 12.69 19.13
N ARG A 139 -67.80 12.75 18.01
CA ARG A 139 -66.34 12.98 18.01
C ARG A 139 -65.97 14.45 18.09
N ASP A 140 -66.67 15.31 17.34
CA ASP A 140 -66.50 16.76 17.36
C ASP A 140 -67.84 17.43 17.00
N PRO A 141 -68.44 18.23 17.92
CA PRO A 141 -69.69 18.94 17.68
C PRO A 141 -69.69 19.84 16.44
N ASN A 142 -68.53 20.32 15.99
CA ASN A 142 -68.42 21.19 14.80
C ASN A 142 -68.15 20.42 13.50
N SER A 143 -68.05 19.09 13.54
CA SER A 143 -67.67 18.27 12.39
C SER A 143 -68.81 18.03 11.38
N PHE A 144 -70.04 18.48 11.63
CA PHE A 144 -71.19 18.27 10.73
C PHE A 144 -71.02 18.90 9.34
N ARG A 145 -70.14 19.91 9.19
CA ARG A 145 -69.82 20.54 7.89
C ARG A 145 -68.64 19.89 7.18
N ASN A 146 -67.90 19.00 7.83
CA ASN A 146 -66.73 18.36 7.25
C ASN A 146 -67.13 17.07 6.53
N GLY A 147 -67.36 17.18 5.21
CA GLY A 147 -67.76 16.06 4.36
C GLY A 147 -66.77 14.90 4.37
N LYS A 148 -65.46 15.16 4.56
CA LYS A 148 -64.46 14.10 4.65
C LYS A 148 -64.66 13.28 5.93
N THR A 149 -64.86 13.94 7.06
CA THR A 149 -65.14 13.23 8.33
C THR A 149 -66.44 12.45 8.25
N LEU A 150 -67.48 12.95 7.57
CA LEU A 150 -68.74 12.21 7.38
C LEU A 150 -68.55 10.93 6.58
N VAL A 151 -67.76 10.97 5.50
CA VAL A 151 -67.44 9.79 4.70
C VAL A 151 -66.60 8.80 5.51
N ASP A 152 -65.60 9.27 6.26
CA ASP A 152 -64.77 8.42 7.12
C ASP A 152 -65.62 7.73 8.22
N MET A 153 -66.63 8.42 8.76
CA MET A 153 -67.57 7.89 9.78
C MET A 153 -68.66 6.99 9.21
N SER A 154 -68.84 6.97 7.88
CA SER A 154 -69.81 6.11 7.20
C SER A 154 -69.41 4.63 7.20
N ALA A 155 -68.12 4.35 7.47
CA ALA A 155 -67.60 3.00 7.56
C ALA A 155 -68.34 2.17 8.61
N GLY A 156 -68.67 0.93 8.23
CA GLY A 156 -69.33 -0.05 9.10
C GLY A 156 -70.52 -0.73 8.44
N GLU A 157 -71.25 -1.49 9.25
CA GLU A 157 -72.37 -2.33 8.80
C GLU A 157 -73.67 -1.94 9.52
N PHE A 158 -74.79 -2.12 8.82
CA PHE A 158 -76.13 -2.16 9.41
C PHE A 158 -77.08 -2.99 8.56
N ASP A 159 -78.15 -3.45 9.21
CA ASP A 159 -79.28 -4.06 8.51
C ASP A 159 -80.23 -2.94 8.06
N GLY A 160 -80.28 -2.72 6.75
CA GLY A 160 -81.21 -1.81 6.09
C GLY A 160 -82.47 -2.53 5.61
N MET A 161 -83.41 -1.76 5.06
CA MET A 161 -84.62 -2.30 4.45
C MET A 161 -84.30 -3.05 3.15
N SER A 162 -83.26 -2.67 2.40
CA SER A 162 -82.82 -3.41 1.21
C SER A 162 -82.01 -4.68 1.51
N GLY A 163 -81.74 -4.97 2.80
CA GLY A 163 -80.84 -6.03 3.25
C GLY A 163 -79.64 -5.47 4.00
N ARG A 164 -78.61 -6.30 4.23
CA ARG A 164 -77.40 -5.85 4.91
C ARG A 164 -76.65 -4.82 4.05
N VAL A 165 -76.34 -3.67 4.65
CA VAL A 165 -75.57 -2.59 4.03
C VAL A 165 -74.22 -2.51 4.71
N ARG A 166 -73.16 -2.69 3.92
CA ARG A 166 -71.77 -2.62 4.37
C ARG A 166 -71.04 -1.52 3.62
N MET A 167 -70.54 -0.56 4.37
CA MET A 167 -69.76 0.55 3.86
C MET A 167 -68.30 0.34 4.21
N THR A 168 -67.43 0.37 3.19
CA THR A 168 -65.99 0.28 3.38
C THR A 168 -65.45 1.57 4.02
N VAL A 169 -64.21 1.53 4.50
CA VAL A 169 -63.51 2.70 5.07
C VAL A 169 -63.39 3.84 4.05
N ASN A 170 -63.43 3.53 2.75
CA ASN A 170 -63.36 4.52 1.67
C ASN A 170 -64.74 5.12 1.30
N GLY A 171 -65.80 4.76 2.03
CA GLY A 171 -67.16 5.23 1.76
C GLY A 171 -67.84 4.57 0.56
N THR A 172 -67.34 3.42 0.08
CA THR A 172 -68.01 2.65 -0.98
C THR A 172 -68.87 1.54 -0.39
N ARG A 173 -70.04 1.27 -0.99
CA ARG A 173 -70.87 0.12 -0.59
C ARG A 173 -70.29 -1.17 -1.15
N ALA A 174 -70.01 -2.13 -0.27
CA ALA A 174 -69.72 -3.52 -0.65
C ALA A 174 -71.07 -4.24 -0.86
N PRO A 175 -71.44 -4.64 -2.11
CA PRO A 175 -72.69 -5.32 -2.35
C PRO A 175 -72.62 -6.78 -1.90
N ASP A 176 -73.71 -7.25 -1.31
CA ASP A 176 -73.92 -8.65 -0.97
C ASP A 176 -74.96 -9.23 -1.95
N PHE A 177 -74.58 -10.24 -2.73
CA PHE A 177 -75.48 -10.98 -3.60
C PHE A 177 -75.90 -12.30 -2.94
N TYR A 178 -77.13 -12.70 -3.16
CA TYR A 178 -77.72 -13.93 -2.64
C TYR A 178 -77.89 -14.93 -3.77
N PHE A 179 -77.30 -16.11 -3.59
CA PHE A 179 -77.43 -17.23 -4.50
C PHE A 179 -78.60 -18.10 -4.05
N LEU A 180 -79.68 -18.11 -4.83
CA LEU A 180 -80.95 -18.72 -4.50
C LEU A 180 -81.20 -19.94 -5.40
N SER A 181 -81.85 -20.96 -4.85
CA SER A 181 -82.31 -22.14 -5.57
C SER A 181 -83.60 -22.69 -4.95
N LEU A 182 -84.28 -23.60 -5.64
CA LEU A 182 -85.44 -24.29 -5.09
C LEU A 182 -85.00 -25.53 -4.30
N ASN A 183 -85.56 -25.70 -3.11
CA ASN A 183 -85.41 -26.96 -2.36
C ASN A 183 -86.36 -28.04 -2.89
N SER A 184 -86.28 -29.27 -2.35
CA SER A 184 -87.17 -30.37 -2.70
C SER A 184 -88.67 -30.09 -2.44
N SER A 185 -88.97 -29.09 -1.61
CA SER A 185 -90.34 -28.62 -1.32
C SER A 185 -90.76 -27.42 -2.18
N LEU A 186 -89.97 -27.06 -3.21
CA LEU A 186 -90.20 -25.93 -4.13
C LEU A 186 -90.20 -24.55 -3.46
N ALA A 187 -89.67 -24.43 -2.24
CA ALA A 187 -89.46 -23.14 -1.62
C ALA A 187 -88.11 -22.53 -2.05
N THR A 188 -88.09 -21.21 -2.24
CA THR A 188 -86.83 -20.48 -2.50
C THR A 188 -85.93 -20.58 -1.26
N ARG A 189 -84.78 -21.22 -1.42
CA ARG A 189 -83.74 -21.35 -0.40
C ARG A 189 -82.49 -20.59 -0.82
N GLN A 190 -81.93 -19.82 0.10
CA GLN A 190 -80.62 -19.20 -0.07
C GLN A 190 -79.53 -20.25 0.17
N LEU A 191 -78.72 -20.50 -0.85
CA LEU A 191 -77.60 -21.44 -0.80
C LEU A 191 -76.31 -20.76 -0.38
N ALA A 192 -76.10 -19.50 -0.75
CA ALA A 192 -74.89 -18.77 -0.38
C ALA A 192 -75.09 -17.25 -0.42
N THR A 193 -74.22 -16.54 0.28
CA THR A 193 -74.06 -15.09 0.16
C THR A 193 -72.71 -14.79 -0.45
N VAL A 194 -72.67 -13.95 -1.48
CA VAL A 194 -71.47 -13.49 -2.17
C VAL A 194 -71.25 -12.03 -1.81
N SER A 195 -70.34 -11.80 -0.87
CA SER A 195 -69.94 -10.46 -0.44
C SER A 195 -68.82 -9.93 -1.31
N VAL A 196 -69.02 -8.81 -2.01
CA VAL A 196 -68.01 -8.24 -2.88
C VAL A 196 -67.29 -7.09 -2.18
N GLU A 197 -66.00 -7.27 -1.92
CA GLU A 197 -65.11 -6.24 -1.37
C GLU A 197 -64.03 -5.88 -2.40
N GLY A 198 -64.20 -4.72 -3.04
CA GLY A 198 -63.34 -4.30 -4.16
C GLY A 198 -63.49 -5.22 -5.37
N THR A 199 -62.40 -5.88 -5.78
CA THR A 199 -62.41 -6.89 -6.87
C THR A 199 -62.55 -8.33 -6.36
N ARG A 200 -62.63 -8.54 -5.04
CA ARG A 200 -62.74 -9.88 -4.44
C ARG A 200 -64.18 -10.17 -4.07
N ALA A 201 -64.71 -11.27 -4.59
CA ALA A 201 -66.00 -11.82 -4.18
C ALA A 201 -65.76 -12.95 -3.17
N ILE A 202 -66.24 -12.76 -1.94
CA ILE A 202 -66.18 -13.75 -0.86
C ILE A 202 -67.49 -14.55 -0.91
N TYR A 203 -67.40 -15.79 -1.36
CA TYR A 203 -68.51 -16.74 -1.36
C TYR A 203 -68.63 -17.40 0.01
N THR A 204 -69.74 -17.16 0.70
CA THR A 204 -70.06 -17.78 1.99
C THR A 204 -71.20 -18.78 1.79
N PRO A 205 -70.92 -20.09 1.74
CA PRO A 205 -71.97 -21.10 1.62
C PRO A 205 -72.83 -21.14 2.88
N GLN A 206 -74.14 -21.29 2.68
CA GLN A 206 -75.14 -21.50 3.72
C GLN A 206 -75.73 -22.92 3.70
N TYR A 207 -75.19 -23.80 2.85
CA TYR A 207 -75.43 -25.24 2.88
C TYR A 207 -74.28 -25.98 3.58
N SER A 208 -74.55 -27.14 4.17
CA SER A 208 -73.55 -27.93 4.89
C SER A 208 -72.88 -28.99 4.01
N SER A 209 -73.57 -29.48 2.97
CA SER A 209 -73.05 -30.47 2.01
C SER A 209 -73.36 -30.10 0.56
N GLU A 210 -72.41 -30.30 -0.36
CA GLU A 210 -72.62 -30.02 -1.80
C GLU A 210 -73.73 -30.89 -2.43
N ASN A 211 -74.04 -32.04 -1.83
CA ASN A 211 -75.16 -32.87 -2.26
C ASN A 211 -76.50 -32.14 -2.14
N GLU A 212 -76.62 -31.17 -1.23
CA GLU A 212 -77.82 -30.32 -1.10
C GLU A 212 -77.98 -29.34 -2.27
N VAL A 213 -76.89 -29.02 -2.99
CA VAL A 213 -76.90 -28.09 -4.11
C VAL A 213 -77.26 -28.78 -5.42
N TRP A 214 -76.78 -30.02 -5.60
CA TRP A 214 -76.91 -30.78 -6.85
C TRP A 214 -77.93 -31.92 -6.77
N TRP A 215 -78.86 -31.85 -5.80
CA TRP A 215 -79.81 -32.91 -5.45
C TRP A 215 -80.71 -33.38 -6.59
N ASN A 216 -80.87 -32.56 -7.63
CA ASN A 216 -81.73 -32.81 -8.79
C ASN A 216 -80.99 -33.45 -9.99
N ARG A 217 -79.69 -33.75 -9.85
CA ARG A 217 -78.83 -34.34 -10.90
C ARG A 217 -78.48 -35.81 -10.63
N VAL A 218 -78.15 -36.57 -11.67
CA VAL A 218 -77.84 -37.99 -11.53
C VAL A 218 -76.55 -38.15 -10.72
N GLY A 219 -76.64 -38.89 -9.61
CA GLY A 219 -75.52 -39.13 -8.70
C GLY A 219 -75.12 -37.97 -7.79
N ASN A 220 -75.87 -36.86 -7.78
CA ASN A 220 -75.54 -35.62 -7.05
C ASN A 220 -74.15 -35.05 -7.38
N ILE A 221 -73.64 -35.32 -8.59
CA ILE A 221 -72.28 -34.94 -9.00
C ILE A 221 -72.31 -33.53 -9.59
N ARG A 222 -71.33 -32.71 -9.19
CA ARG A 222 -71.11 -31.37 -9.76
C ARG A 222 -70.65 -31.47 -11.22
N PRO A 223 -71.28 -30.74 -12.15
CA PRO A 223 -70.81 -30.67 -13.55
C PRO A 223 -69.43 -30.03 -13.66
N LEU A 224 -68.62 -30.50 -14.62
CA LEU A 224 -67.30 -29.93 -14.89
C LEU A 224 -67.44 -28.48 -15.37
N SER A 225 -66.52 -27.60 -14.94
CA SER A 225 -66.55 -26.18 -15.33
C SER A 225 -66.22 -25.94 -16.81
N GLU A 226 -65.58 -26.91 -17.45
CA GLU A 226 -65.35 -26.96 -18.90
C GLU A 226 -65.61 -28.41 -19.38
N PRO A 227 -66.33 -28.62 -20.49
CA PRO A 227 -66.50 -29.95 -21.06
C PRO A 227 -65.15 -30.53 -21.52
N ILE A 228 -65.03 -31.86 -21.55
CA ILE A 228 -63.76 -32.57 -21.79
C ILE A 228 -63.09 -32.19 -23.11
N CYS A 229 -63.87 -31.81 -24.12
CA CYS A 229 -63.40 -31.38 -25.44
C CYS A 229 -63.20 -29.86 -25.59
N GLY A 230 -63.40 -29.08 -24.52
CA GLY A 230 -63.53 -27.62 -24.56
C GLY A 230 -64.82 -27.16 -25.27
N PHE A 231 -65.28 -25.95 -24.98
CA PHE A 231 -66.57 -25.45 -25.51
C PHE A 231 -66.66 -25.35 -27.05
N ARG A 232 -65.51 -25.36 -27.75
CA ARG A 232 -65.42 -25.30 -29.22
C ARG A 232 -65.10 -26.65 -29.87
N GLY A 233 -64.91 -27.71 -29.08
CA GLY A 233 -64.52 -29.04 -29.57
C GLY A 233 -63.05 -29.18 -29.98
N ASP A 234 -62.24 -28.14 -29.79
CA ASP A 234 -60.84 -28.08 -30.25
C ASP A 234 -59.87 -28.87 -29.35
N ASN A 235 -60.26 -29.19 -28.11
CA ASN A 235 -59.40 -29.82 -27.11
C ASN A 235 -59.71 -31.30 -26.88
N CYS A 236 -60.36 -31.97 -27.84
CA CYS A 236 -60.54 -33.42 -27.78
C CYS A 236 -59.19 -34.15 -27.69
N PRO A 237 -58.98 -35.06 -26.72
CA PRO A 237 -57.77 -35.88 -26.70
C PRO A 237 -57.75 -36.81 -27.92
N LYS A 238 -56.64 -36.79 -28.68
CA LYS A 238 -56.43 -37.66 -29.87
C LYS A 238 -55.97 -39.07 -29.46
N SER A 239 -56.10 -40.04 -30.36
CA SER A 239 -55.74 -41.45 -30.10
C SER A 239 -54.24 -41.66 -29.87
N TRP A 240 -53.86 -42.71 -29.11
CA TRP A 240 -52.48 -42.96 -28.66
C TRP A 240 -51.44 -43.04 -29.80
N ASN A 241 -51.78 -43.63 -30.94
CA ASN A 241 -50.83 -43.78 -32.06
C ASN A 241 -50.56 -42.46 -32.80
N ASP A 242 -51.56 -41.58 -32.96
CA ASP A 242 -51.39 -40.32 -33.68
C ASP A 242 -50.82 -39.19 -32.80
N GLN A 243 -50.86 -39.36 -31.46
CA GLN A 243 -50.37 -38.34 -30.53
C GLN A 243 -48.94 -38.61 -30.04
N TYR A 244 -48.54 -39.88 -29.93
CA TYR A 244 -47.25 -40.24 -29.33
C TYR A 244 -46.20 -40.78 -30.30
N LEU A 245 -46.52 -41.15 -31.55
CA LEU A 245 -45.49 -41.61 -32.51
C LEU A 245 -44.49 -40.49 -32.85
N ASP A 246 -44.97 -39.27 -33.08
CA ASP A 246 -44.14 -38.09 -33.34
C ASP A 246 -43.39 -37.63 -32.08
N ILE A 247 -44.00 -37.79 -30.90
CA ILE A 247 -43.34 -37.46 -29.61
C ILE A 247 -42.29 -38.53 -29.25
N LEU A 248 -42.49 -39.80 -29.60
CA LEU A 248 -41.53 -40.89 -29.34
C LEU A 248 -40.33 -40.81 -30.29
N LEU A 249 -40.56 -40.56 -31.59
CA LEU A 249 -39.48 -40.29 -32.56
C LEU A 249 -38.78 -38.96 -32.25
N GLY A 250 -39.53 -37.93 -31.85
CA GLY A 250 -39.00 -36.63 -31.43
C GLY A 250 -38.20 -36.70 -30.13
N SER A 251 -38.61 -37.52 -29.16
CA SER A 251 -37.89 -37.71 -27.88
C SER A 251 -36.67 -38.62 -28.02
N ILE A 252 -36.73 -39.67 -28.85
CA ILE A 252 -35.54 -40.47 -29.22
C ILE A 252 -34.55 -39.60 -30.00
N GLY A 253 -35.04 -38.80 -30.95
CA GLY A 253 -34.24 -37.81 -31.66
C GLY A 253 -33.63 -36.77 -30.74
N PHE A 254 -34.40 -36.24 -29.78
CA PHE A 254 -33.93 -35.26 -28.79
C PHE A 254 -32.90 -35.85 -27.83
N VAL A 255 -33.11 -37.06 -27.31
CA VAL A 255 -32.14 -37.75 -26.45
C VAL A 255 -30.86 -38.07 -27.23
N PHE A 256 -30.97 -38.49 -28.49
CA PHE A 256 -29.81 -38.72 -29.35
C PHE A 256 -29.06 -37.42 -29.67
N LEU A 257 -29.77 -36.32 -29.93
CA LEU A 257 -29.19 -35.00 -30.17
C LEU A 257 -28.56 -34.41 -28.90
N LEU A 258 -29.14 -34.70 -27.73
CA LEU A 258 -28.61 -34.30 -26.42
C LEU A 258 -27.40 -35.15 -26.03
N LEU A 259 -27.37 -36.44 -26.36
CA LEU A 259 -26.16 -37.29 -26.26
C LEU A 259 -25.07 -36.82 -27.22
N ILE A 260 -25.40 -36.48 -28.47
CA ILE A 260 -24.46 -35.87 -29.41
C ILE A 260 -23.96 -34.53 -28.88
N LEU A 261 -24.82 -33.68 -28.32
CA LEU A 261 -24.44 -32.42 -27.71
C LEU A 261 -23.51 -32.65 -26.51
N ILE A 262 -23.80 -33.61 -25.64
CA ILE A 262 -22.92 -33.98 -24.52
C ILE A 262 -21.58 -34.50 -25.03
N ILE A 263 -21.57 -35.32 -26.10
CA ILE A 263 -20.33 -35.80 -26.72
C ILE A 263 -19.56 -34.64 -27.37
N ILE A 264 -20.23 -33.73 -28.07
CA ILE A 264 -19.61 -32.52 -28.66
C ILE A 264 -19.08 -31.61 -27.56
N VAL A 265 -19.80 -31.43 -26.46
CA VAL A 265 -19.36 -30.64 -25.29
C VAL A 265 -18.22 -31.35 -24.58
N ALA A 266 -18.23 -32.68 -24.45
CA ALA A 266 -17.13 -33.45 -23.88
C ALA A 266 -15.89 -33.41 -24.78
N ILE A 267 -16.05 -33.51 -26.10
CA ILE A 267 -14.99 -33.32 -27.09
C ILE A 267 -14.48 -31.87 -27.05
N TYR A 268 -15.36 -30.89 -26.95
CA TYR A 268 -15.00 -29.48 -26.81
C TYR A 268 -14.27 -29.22 -25.49
N MET A 269 -14.71 -29.79 -24.37
CA MET A 269 -14.03 -29.74 -23.08
C MET A 269 -12.69 -30.47 -23.13
N TYR A 270 -12.60 -31.60 -23.83
CA TYR A 270 -11.35 -32.32 -24.02
C TYR A 270 -10.37 -31.50 -24.88
N ILE A 271 -10.83 -30.93 -25.99
CA ILE A 271 -10.03 -30.05 -26.86
C ILE A 271 -9.63 -28.78 -26.13
N THR A 272 -10.52 -28.14 -25.36
CA THR A 272 -10.18 -26.93 -24.60
C THR A 272 -9.23 -27.24 -23.46
N LYS A 273 -9.41 -28.36 -22.75
CA LYS A 273 -8.45 -28.85 -21.74
C LYS A 273 -7.09 -29.16 -22.36
N GLN A 274 -7.06 -29.76 -23.55
CA GLN A 274 -5.82 -30.04 -24.27
C GLN A 274 -5.14 -28.75 -24.75
N ARG A 275 -5.90 -27.80 -25.31
CA ARG A 275 -5.42 -26.45 -25.67
C ARG A 275 -4.92 -25.68 -24.44
N GLU A 276 -5.55 -25.85 -23.29
CA GLU A 276 -5.11 -25.22 -22.03
C GLU A 276 -3.80 -25.83 -21.54
N LYS A 277 -3.63 -27.15 -21.62
CA LYS A 277 -2.33 -27.80 -21.37
C LYS A 277 -1.26 -27.27 -22.33
N GLU A 278 -1.55 -27.19 -23.63
CA GLU A 278 -0.63 -26.63 -24.63
C GLU A 278 -0.29 -25.16 -24.37
N ARG A 279 -1.27 -24.35 -23.94
CA ARG A 279 -1.05 -22.96 -23.52
C ARG A 279 -0.13 -22.90 -22.32
N GLN A 280 -0.39 -23.67 -21.28
CA GLN A 280 0.46 -23.75 -20.09
C GLN A 280 1.87 -24.26 -20.43
N ASP A 281 1.98 -25.17 -21.40
CA ASP A 281 3.25 -25.67 -21.88
C ASP A 281 4.08 -24.59 -22.59
N LYS A 282 3.44 -23.82 -23.48
CA LYS A 282 4.07 -22.65 -24.13
C LYS A 282 4.53 -21.58 -23.16
N LEU A 283 3.95 -21.52 -21.96
CA LEU A 283 4.31 -20.48 -21.01
C LEU A 283 5.62 -20.75 -20.26
N TRP A 284 6.02 -22.02 -20.10
CA TRP A 284 7.33 -22.37 -19.53
C TRP A 284 8.39 -22.59 -20.61
N ASP A 285 8.00 -22.84 -21.86
CA ASP A 285 8.93 -22.92 -23.00
C ASP A 285 9.33 -21.51 -23.47
N ILE A 286 10.50 -21.04 -23.03
CA ILE A 286 10.99 -19.69 -23.30
C ILE A 286 11.93 -19.74 -24.50
N SER A 287 11.59 -19.06 -25.59
CA SER A 287 12.48 -18.98 -26.75
C SER A 287 13.73 -18.15 -26.45
N ASN A 288 14.90 -18.61 -26.91
CA ASN A 288 16.19 -17.93 -26.66
C ASN A 288 16.24 -16.51 -27.25
N THR A 289 15.42 -16.19 -28.26
CA THR A 289 15.30 -14.84 -28.86
C THR A 289 14.62 -13.82 -27.95
N SER A 290 13.77 -14.28 -27.02
CA SER A 290 13.09 -13.41 -26.05
C SER A 290 14.00 -12.92 -24.93
N LEU A 291 15.17 -13.57 -24.75
CA LEU A 291 16.16 -13.21 -23.75
C LEU A 291 17.11 -12.13 -24.28
N ILE A 292 16.98 -10.92 -23.76
CA ILE A 292 17.83 -9.79 -24.15
C ILE A 292 19.03 -9.75 -23.21
N LYS A 293 20.26 -9.81 -23.75
CA LYS A 293 21.45 -9.50 -22.95
C LYS A 293 21.42 -8.03 -22.58
N ALA A 294 21.56 -7.73 -21.29
CA ALA A 294 21.75 -6.37 -20.83
C ALA A 294 23.06 -5.81 -21.41
N ARG A 295 22.98 -4.75 -22.22
CA ARG A 295 24.15 -4.12 -22.86
C ARG A 295 24.84 -3.15 -21.89
N SER A 296 26.17 -3.10 -21.93
CA SER A 296 26.99 -2.08 -21.28
C SER A 296 26.71 -0.71 -21.88
N LYS A 297 26.55 0.30 -21.04
CA LYS A 297 26.15 1.67 -21.40
C LYS A 297 27.31 2.49 -22.00
N ALA A 298 27.99 1.97 -23.01
CA ALA A 298 28.89 2.77 -23.85
C ALA A 298 28.09 3.29 -25.06
N GLY A 299 27.44 4.44 -24.88
CA GLY A 299 26.75 5.15 -25.96
C GLY A 299 25.22 5.20 -25.80
N MET A 300 24.74 6.15 -24.99
CA MET A 300 23.48 6.86 -25.25
C MET A 300 23.40 8.03 -24.26
N GLU A 301 23.80 9.19 -24.77
CA GLU A 301 23.52 10.49 -24.19
C GLU A 301 22.02 10.81 -24.26
N SER A 302 21.64 11.73 -23.38
CA SER A 302 20.29 12.08 -22.92
C SER A 302 19.19 12.29 -23.96
N MET A 303 17.95 12.00 -23.55
CA MET A 303 16.84 12.96 -23.62
C MET A 303 15.70 12.58 -22.64
N ARG A 304 15.54 13.42 -21.59
CA ARG A 304 14.30 13.76 -20.83
C ARG A 304 13.57 12.62 -20.09
N SER A 305 13.07 12.78 -18.85
CA SER A 305 12.39 13.93 -18.23
C SER A 305 12.56 13.99 -16.70
N LEU A 306 12.55 15.23 -16.20
CA LEU A 306 12.37 15.62 -14.80
C LEU A 306 10.93 15.31 -14.32
N GLN A 307 10.79 15.06 -13.01
CA GLN A 307 9.56 14.86 -12.22
C GLN A 307 8.81 13.52 -12.37
N SER A 308 9.20 12.56 -11.53
CA SER A 308 8.30 11.86 -10.58
C SER A 308 9.12 10.86 -9.75
N GLY A 309 9.23 11.10 -8.44
CA GLY A 309 9.44 10.02 -7.47
C GLY A 309 8.08 9.38 -7.16
N PRO A 310 8.01 8.08 -6.78
CA PRO A 310 8.91 7.49 -5.80
C PRO A 310 9.61 6.19 -6.25
N SER A 311 10.82 6.00 -5.70
CA SER A 311 11.39 4.72 -5.25
C SER A 311 11.37 3.52 -6.21
N SER A 312 12.27 3.47 -7.19
CA SER A 312 12.74 2.20 -7.80
C SER A 312 14.14 2.31 -8.43
N THR A 313 14.98 3.18 -7.89
CA THR A 313 16.28 3.54 -8.50
C THR A 313 17.48 2.80 -7.90
N SER A 314 17.35 1.55 -7.47
CA SER A 314 18.53 0.73 -7.06
C SER A 314 18.79 -0.50 -7.94
N THR A 315 17.79 -1.02 -8.67
CA THR A 315 17.95 -2.28 -9.43
C THR A 315 18.65 -2.08 -10.79
N LYS A 316 18.67 -0.86 -11.33
CA LYS A 316 19.31 -0.58 -12.64
C LYS A 316 20.85 -0.44 -12.58
N MET A 317 21.44 -0.29 -11.40
CA MET A 317 22.88 0.02 -11.26
C MET A 317 23.80 -1.19 -10.98
N THR A 318 23.28 -2.41 -10.83
CA THR A 318 24.09 -3.56 -10.32
C THR A 318 24.47 -4.63 -11.34
N LEU A 319 24.13 -4.49 -12.62
CA LEU A 319 24.53 -5.47 -13.65
C LEU A 319 25.79 -5.08 -14.45
N GLU A 320 26.31 -3.86 -14.27
CA GLU A 320 27.53 -3.41 -14.96
C GLU A 320 28.80 -4.17 -14.51
N SER A 321 28.73 -4.98 -13.44
CA SER A 321 29.89 -5.67 -12.85
C SER A 321 29.90 -7.21 -12.97
N LYS A 322 28.78 -7.88 -13.28
CA LYS A 322 28.73 -9.36 -13.28
C LYS A 322 28.91 -9.95 -14.68
N LYS A 323 30.10 -10.55 -14.91
CA LYS A 323 30.41 -11.33 -16.12
C LYS A 323 29.64 -12.65 -16.13
N ASP A 324 29.25 -13.11 -17.32
CA ASP A 324 28.69 -14.45 -17.53
C ASP A 324 29.66 -15.50 -16.94
N SER A 325 29.15 -16.40 -16.10
CA SER A 325 29.90 -17.52 -15.54
C SER A 325 29.79 -18.74 -16.48
N ILE A 326 30.62 -19.76 -16.22
CA ILE A 326 30.53 -21.07 -16.90
C ILE A 326 29.13 -21.68 -16.69
N ASN A 327 28.57 -21.55 -15.49
CA ASN A 327 27.29 -22.18 -15.12
C ASN A 327 26.08 -21.23 -15.20
N TYR A 328 26.29 -19.92 -15.17
CA TYR A 328 25.21 -18.93 -15.07
C TYR A 328 25.37 -17.81 -16.11
N SER A 329 24.24 -17.27 -16.56
CA SER A 329 24.17 -16.12 -17.47
C SER A 329 23.01 -15.23 -17.12
N PHE A 330 23.13 -13.93 -17.35
CA PHE A 330 22.13 -12.94 -16.92
C PHE A 330 21.45 -12.30 -18.13
N PHE A 331 20.13 -12.20 -18.08
CA PHE A 331 19.30 -11.66 -19.17
C PHE A 331 18.16 -10.80 -18.62
N VAL A 332 17.50 -10.06 -19.52
CA VAL A 332 16.22 -9.40 -19.26
C VAL A 332 15.13 -10.16 -20.01
N TYR A 333 14.05 -10.50 -19.30
CA TYR A 333 12.87 -11.21 -19.83
C TYR A 333 11.60 -10.53 -19.30
N ASN A 334 10.67 -10.15 -20.18
CA ASN A 334 9.42 -9.45 -19.82
C ASN A 334 9.60 -8.23 -18.88
N ARG A 335 10.67 -7.44 -19.11
CA ARG A 335 11.08 -6.26 -18.31
C ARG A 335 11.71 -6.56 -16.93
N ASP A 336 11.81 -7.83 -16.53
CA ASP A 336 12.46 -8.24 -15.29
C ASP A 336 13.87 -8.82 -15.56
N LEU A 337 14.78 -8.66 -14.60
CA LEU A 337 16.08 -9.33 -14.64
C LEU A 337 15.91 -10.81 -14.27
N VAL A 338 16.56 -11.68 -15.04
CA VAL A 338 16.52 -13.13 -14.85
C VAL A 338 17.93 -13.74 -14.86
N CYS A 339 18.11 -14.78 -14.05
CA CYS A 339 19.30 -15.61 -14.03
C CYS A 339 19.03 -16.93 -14.76
N CYS A 340 19.83 -17.22 -15.77
CA CYS A 340 19.75 -18.45 -16.54
C CYS A 340 20.89 -19.40 -16.15
N ALA A 341 20.56 -20.54 -15.56
CA ALA A 341 21.53 -21.62 -15.33
C ALA A 341 21.70 -22.46 -16.60
N LYS A 342 22.95 -22.71 -16.99
CA LYS A 342 23.37 -23.40 -18.21
C LYS A 342 23.63 -24.88 -17.92
N TYR A 343 23.07 -25.74 -18.76
CA TYR A 343 23.28 -27.19 -18.71
C TYR A 343 24.06 -27.64 -19.95
N MET A 344 25.06 -28.50 -19.75
CA MET A 344 25.91 -29.03 -20.82
C MET A 344 25.27 -30.21 -21.57
N VAL A 345 24.11 -30.67 -21.11
CA VAL A 345 23.41 -31.85 -21.64
C VAL A 345 22.09 -31.41 -22.27
N ARG A 346 21.70 -32.05 -23.37
CA ARG A 346 20.37 -31.91 -23.96
C ARG A 346 19.53 -33.11 -23.57
N VAL A 347 18.34 -32.87 -23.03
CA VAL A 347 17.43 -33.93 -22.58
C VAL A 347 16.08 -33.72 -23.25
N ALA A 348 15.45 -34.81 -23.71
CA ALA A 348 14.12 -34.77 -24.29
C ALA A 348 13.06 -34.55 -23.20
N VAL A 349 12.07 -33.70 -23.48
CA VAL A 349 10.99 -33.38 -22.53
C VAL A 349 9.79 -34.30 -22.79
N PHE A 350 9.58 -35.27 -21.90
CA PHE A 350 8.43 -36.17 -21.92
C PHE A 350 7.25 -35.60 -21.13
N GLU A 351 6.06 -36.19 -21.28
CA GLU A 351 4.83 -35.72 -20.61
C GLU A 351 4.96 -35.56 -19.07
N PRO A 352 5.61 -36.50 -18.33
CA PRO A 352 5.84 -36.31 -16.89
C PRO A 352 6.66 -35.05 -16.57
N ASN A 353 7.65 -34.74 -17.41
CA ASN A 353 8.51 -33.55 -17.24
C ASN A 353 7.69 -32.27 -17.50
N ARG A 354 6.77 -32.29 -18.47
CA ARG A 354 5.87 -31.14 -18.75
C ARG A 354 4.95 -30.84 -17.57
N VAL A 355 4.43 -31.88 -16.92
CA VAL A 355 3.62 -31.74 -15.69
C VAL A 355 4.45 -31.09 -14.58
N GLU A 356 5.70 -31.55 -14.38
CA GLU A 356 6.63 -30.95 -13.43
C GLU A 356 6.91 -29.47 -13.75
N MET A 357 7.18 -29.11 -15.02
CA MET A 357 7.43 -27.71 -15.41
C MET A 357 6.23 -26.80 -15.14
N ARG A 358 5.02 -27.26 -15.46
CA ARG A 358 3.78 -26.51 -15.20
C ARG A 358 3.57 -26.28 -13.70
N MET A 359 3.87 -27.29 -12.88
CA MET A 359 3.79 -27.20 -11.44
C MET A 359 4.84 -26.23 -10.87
N LEU A 360 6.12 -26.37 -11.25
CA LEU A 360 7.21 -25.51 -10.77
C LEU A 360 6.96 -24.02 -11.05
N ARG A 361 6.27 -23.70 -12.15
CA ARG A 361 5.91 -22.33 -12.52
C ARG A 361 4.77 -21.74 -11.69
N GLN A 362 3.95 -22.59 -11.08
CA GLN A 362 2.85 -22.18 -10.17
C GLN A 362 3.30 -22.07 -8.72
N VAL A 363 4.47 -22.64 -8.37
CA VAL A 363 5.03 -22.54 -7.03
C VAL A 363 5.36 -21.08 -6.70
N ASP A 364 4.74 -20.56 -5.65
CA ASP A 364 4.99 -19.24 -5.11
C ASP A 364 5.14 -19.33 -3.58
N ASN A 365 6.29 -18.86 -3.08
CA ASN A 365 6.63 -18.86 -1.66
C ASN A 365 7.73 -17.83 -1.40
N ASP A 366 7.68 -17.18 -0.23
CA ASP A 366 8.65 -16.13 0.14
C ASP A 366 10.10 -16.64 0.20
N ASN A 367 10.32 -17.90 0.60
CA ASN A 367 11.64 -18.51 0.71
C ASN A 367 12.01 -19.39 -0.49
N LEU A 368 11.25 -19.33 -1.60
CA LEU A 368 11.61 -19.97 -2.86
C LEU A 368 11.87 -18.92 -3.95
N ASN A 369 12.83 -19.21 -4.81
CA ASN A 369 13.07 -18.40 -6.00
C ASN A 369 12.15 -18.85 -7.14
N ARG A 370 11.49 -17.89 -7.78
CA ARG A 370 10.49 -18.17 -8.80
C ARG A 370 11.12 -18.76 -10.07
N PHE A 371 10.68 -19.96 -10.44
CA PHE A 371 10.96 -20.57 -11.73
C PHE A 371 10.08 -19.95 -12.83
N LEU A 372 10.71 -19.53 -13.93
CA LEU A 372 10.00 -18.87 -15.03
C LEU A 372 9.78 -19.82 -16.23
N GLY A 373 10.77 -20.67 -16.49
CA GLY A 373 10.73 -21.57 -17.63
C GLY A 373 12.09 -22.08 -18.03
N LEU A 374 12.16 -22.64 -19.23
CA LEU A 374 13.31 -23.36 -19.74
C LEU A 374 13.49 -23.05 -21.23
N VAL A 375 14.75 -22.93 -21.65
CA VAL A 375 15.16 -22.53 -23.00
C VAL A 375 15.76 -23.73 -23.69
N MET A 376 15.03 -24.28 -24.66
CA MET A 376 15.44 -25.44 -25.46
C MET A 376 16.09 -25.03 -26.78
N ASP A 377 15.64 -23.93 -27.38
CA ASP A 377 16.04 -23.47 -28.73
C ASP A 377 17.48 -22.94 -28.82
N GLY A 378 18.15 -22.75 -27.68
CA GLY A 378 19.50 -22.20 -27.60
C GLY A 378 20.60 -23.22 -27.92
N PRO A 379 21.86 -22.78 -28.04
CA PRO A 379 23.01 -23.69 -28.19
C PRO A 379 23.16 -24.61 -26.98
N GLN A 380 22.92 -24.07 -25.78
CA GLN A 380 22.89 -24.80 -24.51
C GLN A 380 21.48 -24.75 -23.92
N LEU A 381 21.08 -25.84 -23.27
CA LEU A 381 19.88 -25.91 -22.45
C LEU A 381 20.02 -24.96 -21.26
N LYS A 382 19.01 -24.12 -20.99
CA LYS A 382 19.05 -23.20 -19.84
C LYS A 382 17.75 -23.19 -19.06
N SER A 383 17.82 -23.17 -17.74
CA SER A 383 16.66 -22.91 -16.87
C SER A 383 16.65 -21.44 -16.46
N VAL A 384 15.49 -20.80 -16.50
CA VAL A 384 15.30 -19.37 -16.27
C VAL A 384 14.65 -19.16 -14.91
N TRP A 385 15.33 -18.41 -14.06
CA TRP A 385 14.92 -18.10 -12.69
C TRP A 385 14.91 -16.59 -12.49
N LYS A 386 14.09 -16.10 -11.56
CA LYS A 386 14.12 -14.69 -11.16
C LYS A 386 15.50 -14.32 -10.59
N TYR A 387 16.00 -13.13 -10.94
CA TYR A 387 17.30 -12.65 -10.46
C TYR A 387 17.22 -12.16 -9.01
N CYS A 388 18.20 -12.55 -8.20
CA CYS A 388 18.40 -12.08 -6.83
C CYS A 388 19.62 -11.14 -6.79
N SER A 389 19.41 -9.89 -6.39
CA SER A 389 20.41 -8.81 -6.53
C SER A 389 21.68 -9.02 -5.73
N ARG A 390 21.59 -9.63 -4.54
CA ARG A 390 22.73 -9.86 -3.63
C ARG A 390 23.52 -11.13 -3.97
N GLY A 391 23.08 -11.93 -4.94
CA GLY A 391 23.77 -13.15 -5.38
C GLY A 391 23.46 -14.37 -4.52
N SER A 392 24.38 -15.34 -4.54
CA SER A 392 24.27 -16.55 -3.73
C SER A 392 24.77 -16.32 -2.31
N LEU A 393 24.35 -17.16 -1.38
CA LEU A 393 24.80 -17.13 0.00
C LEU A 393 26.33 -17.31 0.09
N LYS A 394 26.91 -18.15 -0.78
CA LYS A 394 28.36 -18.27 -0.94
C LYS A 394 29.02 -16.92 -1.29
N ASP A 395 28.45 -16.18 -2.24
CA ASP A 395 28.97 -14.85 -2.62
C ASP A 395 28.88 -13.88 -1.45
N VAL A 396 27.78 -13.93 -0.69
CA VAL A 396 27.57 -13.08 0.50
C VAL A 396 28.60 -13.39 1.58
N ILE A 397 28.88 -14.66 1.87
CA ILE A 397 29.88 -15.07 2.87
C ILE A 397 31.29 -14.64 2.43
N GLN A 398 31.67 -14.87 1.17
CA GLN A 398 33.01 -14.56 0.67
C GLN A 398 33.27 -13.05 0.48
N THR A 399 32.24 -12.29 0.12
CA THR A 399 32.36 -10.84 -0.13
C THR A 399 32.19 -10.01 1.14
N ALA A 400 31.75 -10.63 2.25
CA ALA A 400 31.18 -9.95 3.41
C ALA A 400 32.05 -8.80 3.96
N LYS A 401 31.77 -7.58 3.48
CA LYS A 401 32.05 -6.33 4.20
C LYS A 401 31.06 -6.12 5.35
N VAL A 402 29.95 -6.85 5.35
CA VAL A 402 28.88 -6.76 6.36
C VAL A 402 29.15 -7.78 7.45
N THR A 403 29.20 -7.34 8.70
CA THR A 403 29.33 -8.21 9.87
C THR A 403 28.04 -9.02 10.06
N LEU A 404 28.05 -10.29 9.62
CA LEU A 404 26.95 -11.23 9.89
C LEU A 404 26.87 -11.48 11.40
N ASP A 405 25.90 -10.87 12.08
CA ASP A 405 25.68 -11.05 13.52
C ASP A 405 24.80 -12.27 13.81
N SER A 406 24.63 -12.63 15.09
CA SER A 406 23.86 -13.82 15.46
C SER A 406 22.39 -13.77 15.00
N PHE A 407 21.80 -12.58 14.91
CA PHE A 407 20.41 -12.42 14.47
C PHE A 407 20.27 -12.65 12.97
N PHE A 408 21.25 -12.16 12.21
CA PHE A 408 21.34 -12.34 10.78
C PHE A 408 21.53 -13.82 10.41
N ILE A 409 22.42 -14.52 11.13
CA ILE A 409 22.64 -15.96 10.99
C ILE A 409 21.35 -16.73 11.28
N PHE A 410 20.69 -16.44 12.40
CA PHE A 410 19.41 -17.06 12.74
C PHE A 410 18.36 -16.86 11.64
N SER A 411 18.24 -15.63 11.12
CA SER A 411 17.25 -15.29 10.09
C SER A 411 17.50 -16.04 8.79
N MET A 412 18.76 -16.16 8.35
CA MET A 412 19.13 -16.95 7.17
C MET A 412 18.82 -18.43 7.34
N LEU A 413 19.14 -19.01 8.49
CA LEU A 413 18.87 -20.42 8.79
C LEU A 413 17.37 -20.71 8.82
N ARG A 414 16.59 -19.83 9.47
CA ARG A 414 15.12 -19.90 9.50
C ARG A 414 14.53 -19.85 8.10
N ASP A 415 15.01 -18.93 7.26
CA ASP A 415 14.52 -18.75 5.90
C ASP A 415 14.81 -19.99 5.02
N ILE A 416 16.00 -20.59 5.14
CA ILE A 416 16.33 -21.84 4.45
C ILE A 416 15.39 -22.98 4.90
N ILE A 417 15.17 -23.13 6.21
CA ILE A 417 14.29 -24.17 6.76
C ILE A 417 12.83 -23.97 6.36
N ASN A 418 12.34 -22.74 6.32
CA ASN A 418 10.99 -22.44 5.84
C ASN A 418 10.83 -22.80 4.34
N GLY A 419 11.85 -22.52 3.52
CA GLY A 419 11.89 -22.93 2.12
C GLY A 419 11.90 -24.46 1.95
N LEU A 420 12.72 -25.17 2.73
CA LEU A 420 12.78 -26.63 2.72
C LEU A 420 11.47 -27.26 3.21
N TYR A 421 10.88 -26.71 4.27
CA TYR A 421 9.59 -27.16 4.80
C TYR A 421 8.52 -27.10 3.71
N PHE A 422 8.46 -25.99 2.97
CA PHE A 422 7.53 -25.84 1.85
C PHE A 422 7.79 -26.89 0.77
N ILE A 423 9.05 -27.09 0.34
CA ILE A 423 9.39 -28.08 -0.67
C ILE A 423 8.95 -29.49 -0.24
N HIS A 424 9.25 -29.89 0.99
CA HIS A 424 8.96 -31.24 1.50
C HIS A 424 7.47 -31.55 1.62
N HIS A 425 6.62 -30.53 1.75
CA HIS A 425 5.16 -30.62 1.79
C HIS A 425 4.47 -30.32 0.46
N SER A 426 5.19 -29.77 -0.52
CA SER A 426 4.69 -29.55 -1.88
C SER A 426 4.86 -30.78 -2.77
N ASP A 427 4.25 -30.81 -3.95
CA ASP A 427 4.45 -31.93 -4.90
C ASP A 427 5.89 -32.00 -5.49
N VAL A 428 6.76 -31.01 -5.21
CA VAL A 428 8.20 -31.08 -5.52
C VAL A 428 8.89 -32.12 -4.65
N ARG A 429 8.40 -32.34 -3.42
CA ARG A 429 8.80 -33.33 -2.41
C ARG A 429 10.23 -33.23 -1.85
N LEU A 430 11.22 -32.87 -2.66
CA LEU A 430 12.63 -32.77 -2.25
C LEU A 430 13.37 -31.71 -3.07
N HIS A 431 14.41 -31.12 -2.49
CA HIS A 431 15.29 -30.21 -3.21
C HIS A 431 16.34 -30.99 -4.00
N GLY A 432 17.09 -31.90 -3.37
CA GLY A 432 17.99 -32.88 -4.00
C GLY A 432 19.34 -32.35 -4.51
N ASN A 433 19.59 -31.05 -4.34
CA ASN A 433 20.85 -30.37 -4.69
C ASN A 433 21.00 -29.05 -3.94
N LEU A 434 20.77 -29.07 -2.63
CA LEU A 434 20.88 -27.87 -1.80
C LEU A 434 22.36 -27.57 -1.52
N THR A 435 22.80 -26.37 -1.88
CA THR A 435 24.17 -25.86 -1.67
C THR A 435 24.12 -24.38 -1.31
N SER A 436 25.23 -23.81 -0.81
CA SER A 436 25.31 -22.35 -0.60
C SER A 436 25.28 -21.53 -1.90
N GLU A 437 25.49 -22.17 -3.07
CA GLU A 437 25.31 -21.54 -4.39
C GLU A 437 23.84 -21.49 -4.83
N THR A 438 23.02 -22.45 -4.41
CA THR A 438 21.58 -22.51 -4.74
C THR A 438 20.70 -21.70 -3.80
N CYS A 439 21.21 -21.33 -2.63
CA CYS A 439 20.56 -20.38 -1.71
C CYS A 439 20.86 -18.95 -2.18
N LEU A 440 19.88 -18.26 -2.72
CA LEU A 440 20.04 -16.88 -3.22
C LEU A 440 19.49 -15.87 -2.23
N VAL A 441 20.03 -14.65 -2.24
CA VAL A 441 19.62 -13.59 -1.32
C VAL A 441 19.02 -12.43 -2.12
N ASP A 442 17.81 -12.05 -1.78
CA ASP A 442 17.10 -10.97 -2.46
C ASP A 442 17.43 -9.57 -1.90
N GLU A 443 16.77 -8.54 -2.42
CA GLU A 443 16.97 -7.15 -2.00
C GLU A 443 16.64 -6.93 -0.52
N ARG A 444 15.70 -7.70 0.02
CA ARG A 444 15.18 -7.62 1.40
C ARG A 444 15.96 -8.49 2.39
N TRP A 445 17.11 -9.04 1.96
CA TRP A 445 17.92 -9.98 2.74
C TRP A 445 17.20 -11.29 3.08
N GLN A 446 16.15 -11.65 2.36
CA GLN A 446 15.50 -12.95 2.50
C GLN A 446 16.23 -14.01 1.69
N VAL A 447 16.43 -15.18 2.29
CA VAL A 447 17.02 -16.32 1.59
C VAL A 447 15.93 -17.04 0.79
N LYS A 448 16.19 -17.23 -0.50
CA LYS A 448 15.33 -17.91 -1.47
C LYS A 448 16.05 -19.12 -2.05
N LEU A 449 15.48 -20.30 -1.86
CA LEU A 449 16.00 -21.54 -2.44
C LEU A 449 15.72 -21.58 -3.94
N SER A 450 16.72 -21.86 -4.75
CA SER A 450 16.63 -21.89 -6.20
C SER A 450 17.15 -23.22 -6.76
N TYR A 451 16.84 -23.50 -8.04
CA TYR A 451 17.28 -24.74 -8.70
C TYR A 451 16.73 -26.03 -8.05
N TYR A 452 15.56 -25.92 -7.42
CA TYR A 452 14.75 -27.05 -6.99
C TYR A 452 14.00 -27.68 -8.17
N GLY A 453 13.63 -28.96 -8.04
CA GLY A 453 13.06 -29.74 -9.14
C GLY A 453 14.08 -30.07 -10.24
N LEU A 454 13.60 -30.40 -11.43
CA LEU A 454 14.41 -30.73 -12.62
C LEU A 454 15.35 -31.92 -12.38
N SER A 455 14.92 -32.90 -11.58
CA SER A 455 15.74 -34.07 -11.21
C SER A 455 16.28 -34.83 -12.43
N TRP A 456 15.48 -34.93 -13.50
CA TRP A 456 15.84 -35.57 -14.76
C TRP A 456 16.96 -34.83 -15.53
N ILE A 457 17.03 -33.50 -15.47
CA ILE A 457 18.14 -32.73 -16.06
C ILE A 457 19.41 -32.94 -15.23
N ARG A 458 19.27 -32.91 -13.90
CA ARG A 458 20.38 -33.08 -12.96
C ARG A 458 20.97 -34.48 -13.01
N ALA A 459 20.14 -35.52 -13.17
CA ALA A 459 20.58 -36.90 -13.35
C ALA A 459 21.37 -37.08 -14.65
N ALA A 460 21.00 -36.36 -15.71
CA ALA A 460 21.71 -36.42 -16.99
C ALA A 460 23.04 -35.64 -16.96
N GLN A 461 23.18 -34.61 -16.11
CA GLN A 461 24.40 -33.82 -15.98
C GLN A 461 25.35 -34.39 -14.93
N LYS A 462 26.59 -34.70 -15.34
CA LYS A 462 27.64 -35.09 -14.41
C LYS A 462 28.00 -33.92 -13.47
N ARG A 463 27.78 -34.10 -12.17
CA ARG A 463 28.14 -33.11 -11.13
C ARG A 463 29.66 -33.01 -11.00
N ARG A 464 30.18 -31.80 -10.77
CA ARG A 464 31.61 -31.63 -10.45
C ARG A 464 31.83 -32.14 -9.03
N LYS A 465 33.02 -32.67 -8.75
CA LYS A 465 33.36 -33.17 -7.41
C LYS A 465 33.21 -32.10 -6.33
N LYS A 466 33.55 -30.84 -6.62
CA LYS A 466 33.34 -29.73 -5.69
C LYS A 466 31.86 -29.52 -5.32
N ASP A 467 30.93 -29.74 -6.25
CA ASP A 467 29.49 -29.56 -6.03
C ASP A 467 28.89 -30.66 -5.14
N LEU A 468 29.62 -31.76 -4.91
CA LEU A 468 29.19 -32.90 -4.09
C LEU A 468 29.51 -32.73 -2.60
N LEU A 469 30.21 -31.68 -2.19
CA LEU A 469 30.66 -31.49 -0.80
C LEU A 469 29.52 -31.27 0.21
N TRP A 470 28.36 -30.85 -0.27
CA TRP A 470 27.13 -30.71 0.52
C TRP A 470 26.29 -31.98 0.53
N SER A 471 26.58 -32.95 -0.34
CA SER A 471 25.78 -34.16 -0.47
C SER A 471 26.02 -35.10 0.71
N ALA A 472 24.94 -35.73 1.16
CA ALA A 472 24.97 -36.63 2.30
C ALA A 472 25.75 -37.92 2.03
N PRO A 473 26.40 -38.53 3.05
CA PRO A 473 27.26 -39.70 2.88
C PRO A 473 26.55 -40.90 2.22
N GLU A 474 25.27 -41.13 2.55
CA GLU A 474 24.47 -42.21 1.99
C GLU A 474 24.24 -42.05 0.48
N LEU A 475 23.98 -40.83 0.02
CA LEU A 475 23.79 -40.50 -1.39
C LEU A 475 25.10 -40.64 -2.17
N LEU A 476 26.22 -40.30 -1.54
CA LEU A 476 27.56 -40.45 -2.12
C LEU A 476 27.97 -41.93 -2.26
N ARG A 477 27.50 -42.82 -1.38
CA ARG A 477 27.77 -44.27 -1.40
C ARG A 477 26.97 -44.98 -2.48
N THR A 478 25.69 -44.65 -2.60
CA THR A 478 24.79 -45.21 -3.62
C THR A 478 24.94 -44.55 -5.00
N GLU A 479 25.68 -43.44 -5.06
CA GLU A 479 25.81 -42.56 -6.23
C GLU A 479 24.45 -42.06 -6.75
N ASP A 480 23.50 -41.88 -5.84
CA ASP A 480 22.19 -41.34 -6.17
C ASP A 480 22.28 -39.85 -6.52
N THR A 481 21.68 -39.50 -7.66
CA THR A 481 21.66 -38.14 -8.22
C THR A 481 20.35 -37.41 -7.98
N VAL A 482 19.32 -38.10 -7.48
CA VAL A 482 17.98 -37.56 -7.21
C VAL A 482 17.93 -36.90 -5.83
N GLY A 483 18.51 -37.55 -4.82
CA GLY A 483 18.56 -37.08 -3.44
C GLY A 483 17.36 -37.53 -2.59
N SER A 484 17.41 -37.21 -1.30
CA SER A 484 16.40 -37.59 -0.29
C SER A 484 16.06 -36.40 0.62
N LYS A 485 14.95 -36.49 1.35
CA LYS A 485 14.55 -35.46 2.33
C LYS A 485 15.59 -35.34 3.45
N GLU A 486 16.10 -36.47 3.90
CA GLU A 486 17.15 -36.58 4.91
C GLU A 486 18.49 -36.05 4.39
N GLY A 487 18.72 -36.18 3.08
CA GLY A 487 19.89 -35.60 2.40
C GLY A 487 19.83 -34.07 2.29
N ASP A 488 18.63 -33.50 2.11
CA ASP A 488 18.43 -32.04 2.18
C ASP A 488 18.73 -31.51 3.59
N VAL A 489 18.33 -32.23 4.64
CA VAL A 489 18.64 -31.88 6.04
C VAL A 489 20.15 -31.90 6.32
N TYR A 490 20.87 -32.90 5.79
CA TYR A 490 22.33 -32.93 5.87
C TYR A 490 22.96 -31.73 5.14
N SER A 491 22.48 -31.43 3.93
CA SER A 491 22.96 -30.30 3.13
C SER A 491 22.73 -28.97 3.87
N PHE A 492 21.59 -28.83 4.55
CA PHE A 492 21.29 -27.68 5.41
C PHE A 492 22.31 -27.54 6.55
N ALA A 493 22.74 -28.63 7.18
CA ALA A 493 23.75 -28.58 8.24
C ALA A 493 25.11 -28.08 7.75
N ILE A 494 25.55 -28.54 6.56
CA ILE A 494 26.79 -28.07 5.94
C ILE A 494 26.70 -26.56 5.62
N ILE A 495 25.59 -26.11 5.03
CA ILE A 495 25.35 -24.68 4.77
C ILE A 495 25.32 -23.90 6.08
N SER A 496 24.73 -24.46 7.14
CA SER A 496 24.70 -23.84 8.46
C SER A 496 26.10 -23.63 9.02
N SER A 497 26.99 -24.62 8.84
CA SER A 497 28.38 -24.49 9.24
C SER A 497 29.12 -23.39 8.48
N GLU A 498 28.85 -23.21 7.17
CA GLU A 498 29.42 -22.12 6.38
C GLU A 498 28.96 -20.75 6.89
N ILE A 499 27.65 -20.60 7.19
CA ILE A 499 27.09 -19.33 7.70
C ILE A 499 27.67 -19.00 9.08
N ILE A 500 27.78 -19.98 9.97
CA ILE A 500 28.25 -19.79 11.36
C ILE A 500 29.76 -19.48 11.39
N THR A 501 30.57 -20.24 10.65
CA THR A 501 32.04 -20.07 10.63
C THR A 501 32.50 -18.94 9.70
N LYS A 502 31.63 -18.45 8.81
CA LYS A 502 31.94 -17.45 7.78
C LYS A 502 33.11 -17.86 6.88
N SER A 503 33.33 -19.16 6.74
CA SER A 503 34.40 -19.74 5.95
C SER A 503 33.85 -20.37 4.67
N ALA A 504 34.74 -20.70 3.73
CA ALA A 504 34.36 -21.51 2.60
C ALA A 504 33.89 -22.90 3.06
N VAL A 505 33.12 -23.57 2.21
CA VAL A 505 32.68 -24.97 2.36
C VAL A 505 33.82 -25.85 2.88
N TRP A 506 33.61 -26.55 4.00
CA TRP A 506 34.61 -27.41 4.65
C TRP A 506 35.94 -26.71 5.00
N ASP A 507 35.98 -25.38 5.04
CA ASP A 507 37.19 -24.57 5.18
C ASP A 507 38.31 -24.94 4.19
N LEU A 508 37.93 -25.15 2.93
CA LEU A 508 38.85 -25.57 1.87
C LEU A 508 40.06 -24.64 1.65
N ASP A 509 39.96 -23.37 2.07
CA ASP A 509 41.03 -22.40 1.87
C ASP A 509 42.18 -22.60 2.88
N ASN A 510 41.90 -23.15 4.06
CA ASN A 510 42.90 -23.42 5.10
C ASN A 510 43.29 -24.91 5.20
N ARG A 511 42.49 -25.81 4.64
CA ARG A 511 42.75 -27.26 4.67
C ARG A 511 43.76 -27.70 3.61
N LYS A 512 44.45 -28.82 3.89
CA LYS A 512 45.43 -29.41 2.97
C LYS A 512 44.79 -30.43 2.02
N GLU A 513 43.70 -31.06 2.46
CA GLU A 513 43.02 -32.11 1.73
C GLU A 513 42.25 -31.56 0.53
N ARG A 514 42.29 -32.27 -0.60
CA ARG A 514 41.52 -31.90 -1.80
C ARG A 514 40.06 -32.32 -1.67
N PRO A 515 39.11 -31.69 -2.42
CA PRO A 515 37.70 -32.10 -2.42
C PRO A 515 37.50 -33.60 -2.70
N GLU A 516 38.33 -34.20 -3.56
CA GLU A 516 38.35 -35.62 -3.85
C GLU A 516 38.58 -36.50 -2.60
N GLU A 517 39.51 -36.07 -1.75
CA GLU A 517 39.95 -36.81 -0.56
C GLU A 517 38.89 -36.71 0.53
N ILE A 518 38.30 -35.52 0.71
CA ILE A 518 37.17 -35.30 1.63
C ILE A 518 35.98 -36.18 1.24
N LEU A 519 35.63 -36.22 -0.05
CA LEU A 519 34.56 -37.08 -0.55
C LEU A 519 34.86 -38.58 -0.32
N TYR A 520 36.11 -39.00 -0.51
CA TYR A 520 36.51 -40.37 -0.25
C TYR A 520 36.36 -40.74 1.23
N MET A 521 36.78 -39.86 2.14
CA MET A 521 36.63 -40.05 3.59
C MET A 521 35.17 -40.09 4.03
N LEU A 522 34.32 -39.23 3.46
CA LEU A 522 32.86 -39.25 3.66
C LEU A 522 32.23 -40.56 3.18
N LYS A 523 32.60 -41.03 1.97
CA LYS A 523 32.11 -42.31 1.43
C LYS A 523 32.53 -43.49 2.30
N LYS A 524 33.80 -43.53 2.72
CA LYS A 524 34.37 -44.61 3.55
C LYS A 524 33.71 -44.69 4.94
N GLY A 525 33.36 -43.54 5.51
CA GLY A 525 32.85 -43.46 6.88
C GLY A 525 33.90 -43.84 7.94
N GLY A 526 33.45 -44.06 9.16
CA GLY A 526 34.30 -44.45 10.31
C GLY A 526 33.54 -44.34 11.64
N SER A 527 34.19 -44.75 12.75
CA SER A 527 33.65 -44.59 14.11
C SER A 527 33.55 -43.13 14.55
N VAL A 528 34.37 -42.25 13.96
CA VAL A 528 34.25 -40.79 14.06
C VAL A 528 34.13 -40.25 12.63
N PRO A 529 32.91 -39.95 12.15
CA PRO A 529 32.71 -39.51 10.79
C PRO A 529 33.26 -38.07 10.63
N LEU A 530 33.94 -37.81 9.51
CA LEU A 530 34.51 -36.49 9.21
C LEU A 530 33.39 -35.45 9.11
N ARG A 531 33.49 -34.35 9.84
CA ARG A 531 32.53 -33.23 9.85
C ARG A 531 33.24 -31.87 9.89
N PRO A 532 32.62 -30.79 9.41
CA PRO A 532 33.16 -29.44 9.55
C PRO A 532 33.33 -29.05 11.03
N GLU A 533 34.42 -28.36 11.35
CA GLU A 533 34.62 -27.78 12.68
C GLU A 533 33.77 -26.51 12.83
N LEU A 534 33.00 -26.43 13.92
CA LEU A 534 32.18 -25.27 14.24
C LEU A 534 32.95 -24.34 15.18
N SER A 535 34.09 -23.81 14.73
CA SER A 535 34.86 -22.81 15.48
C SER A 535 34.16 -21.45 15.40
N LEU A 536 33.74 -20.90 16.54
CA LEU A 536 33.19 -19.55 16.62
C LEU A 536 34.32 -18.53 16.57
N GLY A 537 34.17 -17.47 15.77
CA GLY A 537 35.06 -16.31 15.89
C GLY A 537 34.86 -15.62 17.24
N GLU A 538 35.93 -15.01 17.79
CA GLU A 538 36.01 -14.45 19.15
C GLU A 538 34.88 -13.46 19.52
N ASN A 539 34.10 -12.96 18.55
CA ASN A 539 33.07 -11.93 18.72
C ASN A 539 31.63 -12.40 18.39
N LEU A 540 31.36 -13.71 18.27
CA LEU A 540 30.07 -14.22 17.81
C LEU A 540 29.31 -15.02 18.89
N ASP A 541 28.35 -14.37 19.56
CA ASP A 541 27.47 -15.01 20.55
C ASP A 541 26.35 -15.83 19.88
N VAL A 542 26.66 -17.06 19.50
CA VAL A 542 25.70 -18.01 18.93
C VAL A 542 25.11 -18.90 20.03
N ASN A 543 23.78 -19.04 20.09
CA ASN A 543 23.11 -19.91 21.06
C ASN A 543 23.62 -21.37 20.94
N PRO A 544 24.16 -21.99 22.01
CA PRO A 544 24.66 -23.37 21.99
C PRO A 544 23.62 -24.39 21.47
N ALA A 545 22.33 -24.16 21.72
CA ALA A 545 21.26 -25.02 21.23
C ALA A 545 21.21 -25.10 19.69
N MET A 546 21.55 -24.00 19.01
CA MET A 546 21.62 -23.97 17.54
C MET A 546 22.79 -24.81 17.02
N LEU A 547 23.93 -24.81 17.71
CA LEU A 547 25.08 -25.64 17.36
C LEU A 547 24.78 -27.13 17.52
N HIS A 548 24.07 -27.50 18.59
CA HIS A 548 23.60 -28.87 18.78
C HIS A 548 22.62 -29.29 17.68
N LEU A 549 21.66 -28.42 17.33
CA LEU A 549 20.73 -28.69 16.23
C LEU A 549 21.45 -28.92 14.90
N VAL A 550 22.46 -28.11 14.56
CA VAL A 550 23.28 -28.33 13.34
C VAL A 550 24.00 -29.68 13.40
N ARG A 551 24.48 -30.09 14.58
CA ARG A 551 25.14 -31.38 14.77
C ARG A 551 24.19 -32.56 14.60
N ASP A 552 22.94 -32.43 15.03
CA ASP A 552 21.93 -33.47 14.85
C ASP A 552 21.53 -33.62 13.37
N CYS A 553 21.47 -32.50 12.63
CA CYS A 553 21.12 -32.48 11.21
C CYS A 553 22.11 -33.19 10.29
N TRP A 554 23.40 -33.31 10.67
CA TRP A 554 24.40 -34.05 9.89
C TRP A 554 24.76 -35.42 10.44
N SER A 555 23.87 -36.07 11.21
CA SER A 555 24.10 -37.44 11.68
C SER A 555 24.41 -38.38 10.50
N GLU A 556 25.29 -39.36 10.76
CA GLU A 556 25.71 -40.34 9.76
C GLU A 556 24.53 -41.22 9.31
N ASN A 557 23.66 -41.59 10.25
CA ASN A 557 22.45 -42.36 9.98
C ASN A 557 21.32 -41.41 9.52
N PRO A 558 20.72 -41.61 8.33
CA PRO A 558 19.64 -40.75 7.83
C PRO A 558 18.41 -40.69 8.75
N SER A 559 18.07 -41.81 9.39
CA SER A 559 16.89 -41.93 10.27
C SER A 559 17.02 -41.20 11.62
N GLU A 560 18.25 -40.87 12.03
CA GLU A 560 18.50 -40.12 13.27
C GLU A 560 18.43 -38.60 13.05
N ARG A 561 18.43 -38.14 11.79
CA ARG A 561 18.35 -36.72 11.48
C ARG A 561 16.95 -36.21 11.80
N PRO A 562 16.82 -35.05 12.46
CA PRO A 562 15.52 -34.46 12.76
C PRO A 562 14.78 -34.10 11.48
N SER A 563 13.45 -34.22 11.49
CA SER A 563 12.62 -33.80 10.37
C SER A 563 12.57 -32.27 10.26
N VAL A 564 12.25 -31.75 9.09
CA VAL A 564 12.23 -30.29 8.85
C VAL A 564 11.19 -29.59 9.73
N GLU A 565 10.10 -30.27 10.09
CA GLU A 565 9.09 -29.79 11.03
C GLU A 565 9.68 -29.58 12.43
N THR A 566 10.45 -30.57 12.91
CA THR A 566 11.13 -30.51 14.20
C THR A 566 12.16 -29.38 14.21
N ILE A 567 13.00 -29.29 13.18
CA ILE A 567 14.01 -28.22 13.05
C ILE A 567 13.35 -26.84 13.08
N ARG A 568 12.26 -26.66 12.32
CA ARG A 568 11.50 -25.40 12.28
C ARG A 568 10.93 -25.04 13.65
N SER A 569 10.41 -26.01 14.38
CA SER A 569 9.86 -25.79 15.73
C SER A 569 10.94 -25.38 16.74
N LEU A 570 12.11 -26.02 16.68
CA LEU A 570 13.27 -25.74 17.54
C LEU A 570 13.86 -24.37 17.23
N LEU A 571 14.05 -24.01 15.95
CA LEU A 571 14.50 -22.67 15.59
C LEU A 571 13.50 -21.60 16.07
N ARG A 572 12.19 -21.86 16.00
CA ARG A 572 11.17 -20.92 16.47
C ARG A 572 11.20 -20.75 17.99
N SER A 573 11.42 -21.81 18.76
CA SER A 573 11.51 -21.73 20.23
C SER A 573 12.79 -21.06 20.71
N MET A 574 13.89 -21.14 19.94
CA MET A 574 15.16 -20.47 20.26
C MET A 574 15.11 -18.94 20.16
N ASN A 575 14.07 -18.34 19.56
CA ASN A 575 13.96 -16.90 19.35
C ASN A 575 12.62 -16.30 19.82
N SER A 576 12.03 -16.86 20.90
CA SER A 576 10.78 -16.37 21.50
C SER A 576 11.00 -15.02 22.21
N GLY A 577 11.01 -13.92 21.44
CA GLY A 577 11.09 -12.57 21.99
C GLY A 577 11.60 -11.48 21.04
N ARG A 578 12.20 -11.84 19.89
CA ARG A 578 12.61 -10.87 18.85
C ARG A 578 11.81 -11.10 17.58
N SER A 579 10.68 -10.42 17.45
CA SER A 579 10.03 -10.22 16.16
C SER A 579 10.13 -8.74 15.83
N ASP A 580 11.07 -8.40 14.96
CA ASP A 580 10.97 -7.27 14.05
C ASP A 580 11.82 -7.59 12.81
N ASN A 581 11.46 -7.04 11.66
CA ASN A 581 11.94 -7.50 10.37
C ASN A 581 13.48 -7.40 10.27
N LEU A 582 14.10 -8.31 9.51
CA LEU A 582 15.56 -8.31 9.29
C LEU A 582 16.07 -6.98 8.73
N MET A 583 15.26 -6.33 7.89
CA MET A 583 15.55 -4.99 7.38
C MET A 583 15.60 -3.94 8.49
N ASP A 584 14.72 -3.98 9.48
CA ASP A 584 14.68 -3.00 10.58
C ASP A 584 15.93 -3.18 11.46
N HIS A 585 16.36 -4.42 11.69
CA HIS A 585 17.61 -4.72 12.40
C HIS A 585 18.85 -4.22 11.65
N VAL A 586 18.92 -4.45 10.33
CA VAL A 586 20.00 -3.93 9.48
C VAL A 586 19.98 -2.41 9.44
N PHE A 587 18.79 -1.79 9.42
CA PHE A 587 18.63 -0.34 9.42
C PHE A 587 19.15 0.26 10.73
N ASN A 588 18.75 -0.29 11.88
CA ASN A 588 19.24 0.12 13.19
C ASN A 588 20.76 -0.07 13.33
N MET A 589 21.32 -1.17 12.79
CA MET A 589 22.78 -1.38 12.79
C MET A 589 23.48 -0.30 11.95
N LEU A 590 22.98 -0.01 10.75
CA LEU A 590 23.57 1.01 9.88
C LEU A 590 23.43 2.42 10.47
N GLU A 591 22.32 2.73 11.13
CA GLU A 591 22.08 4.01 11.80
C GLU A 591 23.03 4.19 13.00
N ASN A 592 23.19 3.16 13.84
CA ASN A 592 24.15 3.19 14.95
C ASN A 592 25.60 3.31 14.44
N TYR A 593 25.94 2.57 13.39
CA TYR A 593 27.28 2.65 12.78
C TYR A 593 27.53 4.03 12.17
N ALA A 594 26.56 4.58 11.42
CA ALA A 594 26.63 5.92 10.85
C ALA A 594 26.76 6.99 11.95
N GLY A 595 25.98 6.89 13.03
CA GLY A 595 26.07 7.80 14.18
C GLY A 595 27.43 7.76 14.86
N SER A 596 27.98 6.56 15.09
CA SER A 596 29.33 6.43 15.67
C SER A 596 30.44 6.99 14.77
N LEU A 597 30.29 6.83 13.46
CA LEU A 597 31.27 7.33 12.48
C LEU A 597 31.16 8.85 12.32
N GLU A 598 29.95 9.41 12.37
CA GLU A 598 29.73 10.85 12.42
C GLU A 598 30.36 11.47 13.67
N GLU A 599 30.20 10.84 14.84
CA GLU A 599 30.82 11.29 16.09
C GLU A 599 32.37 11.24 16.01
N GLU A 600 32.92 10.17 15.44
CA GLU A 600 34.37 10.05 15.23
C GLU A 600 34.90 11.08 14.23
N VAL A 601 34.20 11.30 13.11
CA VAL A 601 34.55 12.32 12.11
C VAL A 601 34.46 13.72 12.71
N GLU A 602 33.45 14.01 13.52
CA GLU A 602 33.31 15.29 14.19
C GLU A 602 34.44 15.52 15.20
N ALA A 603 34.80 14.51 16.00
CA ALA A 603 35.92 14.55 16.92
C ALA A 603 37.25 14.82 16.19
N ARG A 604 37.53 14.08 15.11
CA ARG A 604 38.73 14.28 14.27
C ARG A 604 38.76 15.65 13.59
N THR A 605 37.61 16.14 13.15
CA THR A 605 37.50 17.47 12.55
C THR A 605 37.77 18.56 13.58
N ARG A 606 37.32 18.36 14.83
CA ARG A 606 37.61 19.26 15.95
C ARG A 606 39.11 19.28 16.28
N GLU A 607 39.75 18.12 16.39
CA GLU A 607 41.22 18.03 16.57
C GLU A 607 41.98 18.76 15.47
N LEU A 608 41.61 18.51 14.21
CA LEU A 608 42.26 19.14 13.06
C LEU A 608 42.07 20.66 13.04
N THR A 609 40.89 21.16 13.41
CA THR A 609 40.63 22.61 13.48
C THR A 609 41.44 23.29 14.58
N GLU A 610 41.61 22.64 15.74
CA GLU A 610 42.46 23.15 16.82
C GLU A 610 43.94 23.17 16.43
N GLU A 611 44.43 22.10 15.80
CA GLU A 611 45.80 22.02 15.30
C GLU A 611 46.08 23.07 14.22
N LYS A 612 45.14 23.22 13.27
CA LYS A 612 45.20 24.27 12.25
C LYS A 612 45.25 25.67 12.85
N LYS A 613 44.44 25.93 13.89
CA LYS A 613 44.45 27.22 14.60
C LYS A 613 45.80 27.49 15.27
N LYS A 614 46.42 26.48 15.89
CA LYS A 614 47.76 26.60 16.48
C LYS A 614 48.82 26.88 15.42
N SER A 615 48.77 26.18 14.29
CA SER A 615 49.67 26.40 13.15
C SER A 615 49.52 27.81 12.56
N ASP A 616 48.28 28.29 12.41
CA ASP A 616 47.99 29.63 11.88
C ASP A 616 48.55 30.73 12.79
N VAL A 617 48.38 30.60 14.11
CA VAL A 617 48.93 31.56 15.09
C VAL A 617 50.46 31.63 15.02
N LEU A 618 51.14 30.49 14.86
CA LEU A 618 52.61 30.46 14.71
C LEU A 618 53.05 31.11 13.40
N LEU A 619 52.34 30.86 12.30
CA LEU A 619 52.66 31.45 11.00
C LEU A 619 52.52 32.98 11.02
N TYR A 620 51.46 33.52 11.63
CA TYR A 620 51.26 34.96 11.79
C TYR A 620 52.26 35.64 12.72
N ARG A 621 52.98 34.89 13.55
CA ARG A 621 54.10 35.43 14.36
C ARG A 621 55.40 35.53 13.58
N MET A 622 55.57 34.74 12.52
CA MET A 622 56.79 34.71 11.70
C MET A 622 56.70 35.60 10.46
N LEU A 623 55.50 35.83 9.94
CA LEU A 623 55.26 36.59 8.72
C LEU A 623 54.07 37.55 8.90
N PRO A 624 54.03 38.67 8.14
CA PRO A 624 52.85 39.52 8.15
C PRO A 624 51.61 38.77 7.68
N ARG A 625 50.44 39.06 8.25
CA ARG A 625 49.17 38.34 7.98
C ARG A 625 48.86 38.21 6.48
N GLN A 626 48.98 39.29 5.72
CA GLN A 626 48.71 39.31 4.28
C GLN A 626 49.63 38.35 3.49
N VAL A 627 50.88 38.22 3.90
CA VAL A 627 51.89 37.34 3.29
C VAL A 627 51.64 35.89 3.70
N ALA A 628 51.35 35.66 4.99
CA ALA A 628 51.00 34.35 5.53
C ALA A 628 49.73 33.76 4.88
N ASP A 629 48.70 34.57 4.64
CA ASP A 629 47.46 34.11 3.99
C ASP A 629 47.67 33.73 2.53
N LYS A 630 48.48 34.50 1.77
CA LYS A 630 48.88 34.14 0.41
C LYS A 630 49.64 32.81 0.37
N LEU A 631 50.55 32.58 1.32
CA LEU A 631 51.28 31.32 1.42
C LEU A 631 50.38 30.14 1.82
N LYS A 632 49.39 30.34 2.72
CA LYS A 632 48.38 29.32 3.07
C LYS A 632 47.52 28.90 1.87
N LEU A 633 47.28 29.82 0.93
CA LEU A 633 46.59 29.57 -0.33
C LEU A 633 47.51 28.95 -1.41
N GLY A 634 48.78 28.68 -1.10
CA GLY A 634 49.76 28.15 -2.03
C GLY A 634 50.21 29.16 -3.10
N GLN A 635 49.96 30.46 -2.90
CA GLN A 635 50.34 31.51 -3.84
C GLN A 635 51.78 31.98 -3.57
N SER A 636 52.54 32.25 -4.63
CA SER A 636 53.85 32.89 -4.52
C SER A 636 53.70 34.36 -4.14
N VAL A 637 54.54 34.83 -3.21
CA VAL A 637 54.57 36.24 -2.79
C VAL A 637 55.63 36.96 -3.62
N GLU A 638 55.19 37.76 -4.58
CA GLU A 638 56.08 38.56 -5.43
C GLU A 638 56.67 39.75 -4.64
N PRO A 639 57.92 40.18 -4.93
CA PRO A 639 58.49 41.38 -4.34
C PRO A 639 57.69 42.65 -4.72
N GLU A 640 57.38 43.49 -3.74
CA GLU A 640 56.66 44.77 -3.93
C GLU A 640 57.58 45.96 -3.70
N MET A 641 57.45 47.00 -4.53
CA MET A 641 58.15 48.28 -4.39
C MET A 641 57.30 49.28 -3.61
N TYR A 642 57.86 49.88 -2.56
CA TYR A 642 57.25 50.90 -1.73
C TYR A 642 57.96 52.24 -1.95
N ASP A 643 57.20 53.28 -2.32
CA ASP A 643 57.74 54.58 -2.75
C ASP A 643 58.32 55.39 -1.59
N THR A 644 57.67 55.34 -0.42
CA THR A 644 58.11 56.03 0.80
C THR A 644 57.84 55.15 2.00
N VAL A 645 58.89 54.83 2.76
CA VAL A 645 58.81 54.16 4.07
C VAL A 645 59.80 54.79 5.04
N THR A 646 59.54 54.69 6.34
CA THR A 646 60.52 55.06 7.37
C THR A 646 61.10 53.82 8.01
N ILE A 647 62.43 53.71 7.98
CA ILE A 647 63.19 52.60 8.55
C ILE A 647 63.89 53.07 9.82
N PHE A 648 63.78 52.25 10.86
CA PHE A 648 64.43 52.39 12.15
C PHE A 648 65.51 51.33 12.30
N PHE A 649 66.71 51.77 12.70
CA PHE A 649 67.78 50.91 13.18
C PHE A 649 68.12 51.28 14.61
N SER A 650 68.30 50.27 15.46
CA SER A 650 68.89 50.46 16.77
C SER A 650 70.09 49.54 17.01
N ASP A 651 70.94 49.94 17.96
CA ASP A 651 72.08 49.16 18.44
C ASP A 651 72.30 49.44 19.92
N VAL A 652 72.71 48.43 20.70
CA VAL A 652 72.96 48.58 22.13
C VAL A 652 74.39 49.05 22.37
N VAL A 653 74.51 50.22 23.00
CA VAL A 653 75.81 50.85 23.21
C VAL A 653 76.68 50.01 24.14
N LYS A 654 77.87 49.61 23.64
CA LYS A 654 78.87 48.81 24.36
C LYS A 654 78.35 47.43 24.80
N PHE A 655 77.38 46.85 24.09
CA PHE A 655 76.83 45.53 24.42
C PHE A 655 77.90 44.45 24.57
N THR A 656 78.91 44.39 23.68
CA THR A 656 80.01 43.42 23.78
C THR A 656 80.74 43.47 25.12
N ASN A 657 80.95 44.68 25.67
CA ASN A 657 81.60 44.86 26.97
C ASN A 657 80.69 44.43 28.13
N LEU A 658 79.38 44.60 27.99
CA LEU A 658 78.40 44.15 28.98
C LEU A 658 78.27 42.63 28.94
N ALA A 659 78.18 42.04 27.75
CA ALA A 659 78.10 40.59 27.54
C ALA A 659 79.35 39.87 28.07
N ALA A 660 80.54 40.47 27.95
CA ALA A 660 81.77 39.92 28.51
C ALA A 660 81.79 39.85 30.06
N LYS A 661 80.93 40.62 30.75
CA LYS A 661 80.80 40.60 32.22
C LYS A 661 79.72 39.62 32.73
N CYS A 662 78.94 39.02 31.83
CA CYS A 662 77.82 38.14 32.15
C CYS A 662 78.12 36.70 31.73
N THR A 663 77.49 35.72 32.38
CA THR A 663 77.51 34.35 31.84
C THR A 663 76.60 34.24 30.61
N PRO A 664 76.82 33.27 29.69
CA PRO A 664 75.96 33.10 28.51
C PRO A 664 74.46 33.00 28.84
N LEU A 665 74.09 32.29 29.92
CA LEU A 665 72.70 32.18 30.36
C LEU A 665 72.13 33.54 30.83
N GLN A 666 72.94 34.34 31.53
CA GLN A 666 72.55 35.67 31.98
C GLN A 666 72.40 36.66 30.82
N VAL A 667 73.25 36.55 29.78
CA VAL A 667 73.13 37.36 28.56
C VAL A 667 71.81 37.03 27.84
N VAL A 668 71.44 35.75 27.74
CA VAL A 668 70.18 35.33 27.11
C VAL A 668 68.98 35.87 27.87
N ASN A 669 68.95 35.75 29.21
CA ASN A 669 67.85 36.28 30.02
C ASN A 669 67.74 37.80 29.90
N LEU A 670 68.88 38.51 29.94
CA LEU A 670 68.92 39.96 29.74
C LEU A 670 68.35 40.39 28.39
N LEU A 671 68.75 39.70 27.31
CA LEU A 671 68.22 39.96 25.97
C LEU A 671 66.72 39.66 25.91
N ASN A 672 66.25 38.55 26.47
CA ASN A 672 64.82 38.21 26.47
C ASN A 672 63.97 39.23 27.22
N ASP A 673 64.43 39.73 28.37
CA ASP A 673 63.71 40.75 29.15
C ASP A 673 63.63 42.07 28.38
N MET A 674 64.75 42.49 27.77
CA MET A 674 64.80 43.70 26.94
C MET A 674 63.94 43.56 25.69
N TYR A 675 64.03 42.42 24.99
CA TYR A 675 63.27 42.12 23.78
C TYR A 675 61.77 42.04 24.06
N SER A 676 61.36 41.50 25.21
CA SER A 676 59.95 41.45 25.61
C SER A 676 59.36 42.85 25.81
N ILE A 677 60.13 43.77 26.39
CA ILE A 677 59.71 45.18 26.55
C ILE A 677 59.63 45.87 25.20
N PHE A 678 60.65 45.71 24.34
CA PHE A 678 60.65 46.34 23.02
C PHE A 678 59.57 45.78 22.09
N ASP A 679 59.37 44.47 22.07
CA ASP A 679 58.30 43.84 21.29
C ASP A 679 56.92 44.34 21.75
N GLY A 680 56.71 44.53 23.07
CA GLY A 680 55.48 45.14 23.59
C GLY A 680 55.27 46.59 23.11
N ILE A 681 56.33 47.41 23.06
CA ILE A 681 56.24 48.78 22.53
C ILE A 681 55.99 48.78 21.01
N ILE A 682 56.62 47.86 20.27
CA ILE A 682 56.39 47.72 18.81
C ILE A 682 54.93 47.38 18.55
N ASP A 683 54.34 46.45 19.30
CA ASP A 683 52.94 46.02 19.14
C ASP A 683 51.92 47.15 19.39
N GLU A 684 52.29 48.19 20.15
CA GLU A 684 51.46 49.39 20.40
C GLU A 684 51.46 50.41 19.25
N HIS A 685 52.38 50.29 18.29
CA HIS A 685 52.57 51.23 17.17
C HIS A 685 52.35 50.52 15.82
N ASP A 686 52.03 51.27 14.75
CA ASP A 686 51.93 50.71 13.40
C ASP A 686 53.33 50.51 12.77
N VAL A 687 54.08 49.56 13.33
CA VAL A 687 55.47 49.26 12.99
C VAL A 687 55.65 47.76 12.82
N TYR A 688 56.26 47.35 11.71
CA TYR A 688 56.62 45.96 11.45
C TYR A 688 58.07 45.68 11.87
N LYS A 689 58.27 44.66 12.72
CA LYS A 689 59.59 44.12 13.05
C LYS A 689 60.08 43.21 11.93
N VAL A 690 61.18 43.59 11.29
CA VAL A 690 61.75 42.87 10.14
C VAL A 690 62.65 41.75 10.63
N GLU A 691 63.69 42.12 11.37
CA GLU A 691 64.65 41.19 11.95
C GLU A 691 65.42 41.85 13.10
N THR A 692 66.05 41.02 13.91
CA THR A 692 67.05 41.45 14.89
C THR A 692 68.44 41.26 14.28
N ILE A 693 69.27 42.29 14.36
CA ILE A 693 70.64 42.28 13.82
C ILE A 693 71.58 42.36 15.01
N GLY A 694 72.08 41.21 15.47
CA GLY A 694 72.89 41.14 16.70
C GLY A 694 72.06 41.53 17.92
N ASP A 695 72.45 42.62 18.57
CA ASP A 695 71.81 43.26 19.73
C ASP A 695 70.89 44.44 19.35
N GLY A 696 70.73 44.69 18.04
CA GLY A 696 69.92 45.77 17.47
C GLY A 696 68.62 45.33 16.81
N TYR A 697 67.70 46.28 16.62
CA TYR A 697 66.42 46.06 15.93
C TYR A 697 66.38 46.75 14.56
N LEU A 698 65.81 46.05 13.59
CA LEU A 698 65.37 46.61 12.32
C LEU A 698 63.85 46.63 12.28
N CYS A 699 63.29 47.84 12.33
CA CYS A 699 61.86 48.09 12.30
C CYS A 699 61.51 49.03 11.14
N VAL A 700 60.31 48.91 10.61
CA VAL A 700 59.85 49.73 9.48
C VAL A 700 58.37 50.05 9.61
N SER A 701 57.99 51.24 9.19
CA SER A 701 56.58 51.62 9.04
C SER A 701 56.32 52.10 7.60
N GLY A 702 55.08 51.96 7.14
CA GLY A 702 54.68 52.18 5.75
C GLY A 702 54.73 50.93 4.87
N LEU A 703 55.14 49.79 5.44
CA LEU A 703 55.01 48.45 4.86
C LEU A 703 54.83 47.39 5.97
N PRO A 704 54.22 46.23 5.68
CA PRO A 704 53.63 45.83 4.41
C PRO A 704 52.34 46.59 4.07
N HIS A 705 51.70 47.21 5.07
CA HIS A 705 50.56 48.09 4.87
C HIS A 705 51.02 49.54 4.66
N ARG A 706 50.52 50.19 3.60
CA ARG A 706 50.83 51.59 3.30
C ARG A 706 49.98 52.49 4.20
N ASN A 707 50.60 53.28 5.08
CA ASN A 707 49.93 54.20 6.00
C ASN A 707 50.12 55.69 5.61
N GLY A 708 50.28 55.96 4.32
CA GLY A 708 50.47 57.33 3.82
C GLY A 708 51.79 57.92 4.31
N ASN A 709 51.74 59.06 5.01
CA ASN A 709 52.91 59.69 5.63
C ASN A 709 52.98 59.44 7.15
N GLU A 710 52.11 58.60 7.72
CA GLU A 710 52.08 58.34 9.15
C GLU A 710 53.30 57.53 9.62
N HIS A 711 53.96 56.80 8.71
CA HIS A 711 55.13 55.99 9.02
C HIS A 711 56.25 56.74 9.74
N ILE A 712 56.48 58.03 9.45
CA ILE A 712 57.51 58.81 10.13
C ILE A 712 57.12 59.15 11.57
N ARG A 713 55.82 59.38 11.83
CA ARG A 713 55.29 59.63 13.17
C ARG A 713 55.38 58.38 14.04
N GLU A 714 54.93 57.24 13.52
CA GLU A 714 54.90 55.98 14.26
C GLU A 714 56.30 55.53 14.67
N ILE A 715 57.27 55.60 13.74
CA ILE A 715 58.67 55.30 14.05
C ILE A 715 59.27 56.30 15.04
N SER A 716 58.94 57.59 14.93
CA SER A 716 59.44 58.62 15.86
C SER A 716 58.90 58.42 17.28
N LEU A 717 57.60 58.12 17.43
CA LEU A 717 56.98 57.81 18.72
C LEU A 717 57.55 56.54 19.34
N MET A 718 57.66 55.46 18.56
CA MET A 718 58.30 54.21 18.99
C MET A 718 59.73 54.45 19.47
N SER A 719 60.51 55.26 18.74
CA SER A 719 61.90 55.57 19.10
C SER A 719 62.02 56.31 20.44
N ILE A 720 61.11 57.24 20.70
CA ILE A 720 61.05 57.97 21.98
C ILE A 720 60.63 57.01 23.11
N ALA A 721 59.62 56.17 22.88
CA ALA A 721 59.16 55.17 23.84
C ALA A 721 60.27 54.15 24.19
N PHE A 722 61.06 53.72 23.21
CA PHE A 722 62.22 52.86 23.42
C PHE A 722 63.22 53.50 24.38
N LEU A 723 63.63 54.74 24.11
CA LEU A 723 64.58 55.46 24.98
C LEU A 723 64.01 55.73 26.37
N ALA A 724 62.71 56.03 26.49
CA ALA A 724 62.05 56.23 27.78
C ALA A 724 62.01 54.94 28.62
N SER A 725 61.68 53.79 28.02
CA SER A 725 61.63 52.48 28.69
C SER A 725 62.99 52.05 29.25
N LEU A 726 64.09 52.43 28.57
CA LEU A 726 65.45 52.11 29.01
C LEU A 726 65.90 52.92 30.23
N GLN A 727 65.26 54.05 30.53
CA GLN A 727 65.58 54.83 31.73
C GLN A 727 65.23 54.07 33.01
N SER A 728 64.13 53.30 32.99
CA SER A 728 63.66 52.46 34.10
C SER A 728 64.24 51.05 34.08
N PHE A 729 64.69 50.55 32.93
CA PHE A 729 65.28 49.22 32.80
C PHE A 729 66.59 49.07 33.60
N ARG A 730 66.73 47.96 34.35
CA ARG A 730 67.93 47.62 35.13
C ARG A 730 68.29 46.17 34.89
N VAL A 731 69.58 45.90 34.70
CA VAL A 731 70.09 44.54 34.55
C VAL A 731 70.03 43.84 35.92
N PRO A 732 69.24 42.76 36.09
CA PRO A 732 69.03 42.14 37.42
C PRO A 732 70.32 41.72 38.13
N HIS A 733 71.34 41.29 37.36
CA HIS A 733 72.62 40.82 37.89
C HIS A 733 73.72 41.89 37.93
N LEU A 734 73.50 43.06 37.29
CA LEU A 734 74.42 44.20 37.26
C LEU A 734 73.63 45.51 37.45
N PRO A 735 73.04 45.75 38.63
CA PRO A 735 72.09 46.86 38.84
C PRO A 735 72.70 48.26 38.70
N LYS A 736 74.04 48.37 38.67
CA LYS A 736 74.79 49.63 38.47
C LYS A 736 75.04 49.96 37.00
N GLU A 737 74.97 48.98 36.12
CA GLU A 737 75.16 49.18 34.68
C GLU A 737 73.84 49.60 34.05
N ARG A 738 73.90 50.59 33.15
CA ARG A 738 72.72 51.06 32.39
C ARG A 738 72.90 50.76 30.92
N ILE A 739 71.83 50.30 30.29
CA ILE A 739 71.77 50.05 28.86
C ILE A 739 71.24 51.31 28.19
N ASN A 740 71.83 51.67 27.05
CA ASN A 740 71.37 52.78 26.24
C ASN A 740 71.46 52.40 24.77
N LEU A 741 70.59 52.97 23.94
CA LEU A 741 70.55 52.68 22.51
C LEU A 741 71.19 53.80 21.70
N ARG A 742 71.72 53.44 20.54
CA ARG A 742 71.82 54.34 19.39
C ARG A 742 70.65 54.06 18.48
N VAL A 743 70.03 55.12 17.96
CA VAL A 743 68.90 55.01 17.05
C VAL A 743 69.21 55.80 15.79
N GLY A 744 68.97 55.19 14.62
CA GLY A 744 69.04 55.81 13.31
C GLY A 744 67.73 55.69 12.56
N ILE A 745 67.25 56.78 11.99
CA ILE A 745 66.00 56.84 11.24
C ILE A 745 66.25 57.48 9.87
N HIS A 746 65.77 56.82 8.82
CA HIS A 746 65.78 57.35 7.47
C HIS A 746 64.48 57.03 6.73
N THR A 747 64.09 57.93 5.83
CA THR A 747 62.88 57.81 5.03
C THR A 747 63.25 57.79 3.55
N GLY A 748 62.77 56.78 2.82
CA GLY A 748 63.05 56.61 1.39
C GLY A 748 62.29 55.42 0.79
N SER A 749 62.53 55.12 -0.48
CA SER A 749 61.90 53.99 -1.17
C SER A 749 62.61 52.66 -0.88
N CYS A 750 61.89 51.55 -0.86
CA CYS A 750 62.49 50.21 -0.72
C CYS A 750 61.66 49.14 -1.43
N VAL A 751 62.25 47.97 -1.66
CA VAL A 751 61.56 46.79 -2.16
C VAL A 751 61.48 45.79 -1.02
N ALA A 752 60.31 45.21 -0.77
CA ALA A 752 60.13 44.16 0.23
C ALA A 752 59.61 42.86 -0.41
N GLY A 753 60.08 41.72 0.08
CA GLY A 753 59.70 40.42 -0.47
C GLY A 753 60.07 39.25 0.45
N VAL A 754 59.50 38.07 0.18
CA VAL A 754 59.79 36.85 0.93
C VAL A 754 60.99 36.13 0.35
N VAL A 755 61.98 35.83 1.18
CA VAL A 755 63.19 35.09 0.78
C VAL A 755 63.30 33.78 1.56
N GLY A 756 63.66 32.70 0.84
CA GLY A 756 63.84 31.36 1.39
C GLY A 756 62.60 30.46 1.29
N MET A 757 62.79 29.17 0.95
CA MET A 757 61.69 28.19 0.81
C MET A 757 61.37 27.45 2.12
N THR A 758 62.40 27.08 2.90
CA THR A 758 62.24 26.28 4.13
C THR A 758 61.99 27.14 5.37
N MET A 759 62.53 28.36 5.40
CA MET A 759 62.33 29.34 6.47
C MET A 759 62.09 30.72 5.84
N PRO A 760 60.87 30.99 5.36
CA PRO A 760 60.54 32.23 4.67
C PRO A 760 60.69 33.43 5.60
N ARG A 761 61.38 34.48 5.14
CA ARG A 761 61.52 35.75 5.85
C ARG A 761 61.09 36.90 4.97
N TYR A 762 60.37 37.86 5.53
CA TYR A 762 59.98 39.07 4.83
C TYR A 762 61.11 40.12 4.97
N CYS A 763 61.89 40.28 3.91
CA CYS A 763 63.12 41.09 3.93
C CYS A 763 62.95 42.39 3.13
N LEU A 764 63.70 43.42 3.49
CA LEU A 764 63.77 44.69 2.77
C LEU A 764 65.08 44.82 2.00
N PHE A 765 64.98 45.38 0.80
CA PHE A 765 66.08 45.63 -0.11
C PHE A 765 66.04 47.07 -0.59
N GLY A 766 67.20 47.72 -0.63
CA GLY A 766 67.32 49.08 -1.15
C GLY A 766 68.36 49.91 -0.42
N ASP A 767 68.68 51.04 -1.01
CA ASP A 767 69.64 52.00 -0.47
C ASP A 767 69.16 52.64 0.84
N THR A 768 67.84 52.77 1.02
CA THR A 768 67.20 53.29 2.24
C THR A 768 67.58 52.49 3.49
N VAL A 769 67.68 51.16 3.39
CA VAL A 769 68.10 50.29 4.50
C VAL A 769 69.54 50.59 4.90
N ASN A 770 70.44 50.73 3.92
CA ASN A 770 71.84 51.05 4.17
C ASN A 770 72.01 52.44 4.79
N THR A 771 71.27 53.45 4.31
CA THR A 771 71.32 54.82 4.84
C THR A 771 70.81 54.87 6.29
N ALA A 772 69.73 54.17 6.61
CA ALA A 772 69.21 54.06 7.99
C ALA A 772 70.23 53.44 8.95
N SER A 773 70.89 52.34 8.53
CA SER A 773 71.99 51.71 9.30
C SER A 773 73.18 52.66 9.48
N ARG A 774 73.47 53.52 8.50
CA ARG A 774 74.50 54.57 8.65
C ARG A 774 74.11 55.67 9.62
N MET A 775 72.82 56.02 9.71
CA MET A 775 72.33 56.95 10.72
C MET A 775 72.52 56.38 12.12
N GLU A 776 72.22 55.09 12.34
CA GLU A 776 72.43 54.44 13.63
C GLU A 776 73.92 54.44 14.01
N SER A 777 74.78 53.92 13.12
CA SER A 777 76.19 53.70 13.45
C SER A 777 76.97 54.99 13.69
N ASN A 778 76.56 56.11 13.08
CA ASN A 778 77.10 57.45 13.33
C ASN A 778 76.33 58.20 14.44
N GLY A 779 75.31 57.61 15.04
CA GLY A 779 74.49 58.16 16.10
C GLY A 779 75.23 58.26 17.44
N LYS A 780 74.63 59.00 18.39
CA LYS A 780 75.13 59.19 19.75
C LYS A 780 74.29 58.37 20.72
N SER A 781 74.92 57.84 21.77
CA SER A 781 74.21 57.10 22.82
C SER A 781 73.07 57.92 23.42
N GLY A 782 71.87 57.33 23.47
CA GLY A 782 70.66 57.93 24.02
C GLY A 782 70.03 59.02 23.16
N HIS A 783 70.42 59.14 21.90
CA HIS A 783 69.85 60.12 20.96
C HIS A 783 69.30 59.42 19.72
N ILE A 784 68.28 60.02 19.13
CA ILE A 784 67.63 59.56 17.90
C ILE A 784 68.16 60.38 16.72
N HIS A 785 68.88 59.72 15.82
CA HIS A 785 69.56 60.35 14.70
C HIS A 785 68.71 60.26 13.42
N LEU A 786 68.35 61.42 12.86
CA LEU A 786 67.55 61.53 11.64
C LEU A 786 68.41 61.94 10.44
N SER A 787 68.15 61.31 9.30
CA SER A 787 68.56 61.83 7.98
C SER A 787 67.82 63.12 7.58
N THR A 788 68.33 63.83 6.58
CA THR A 788 67.68 65.04 6.03
C THR A 788 66.26 64.77 5.54
N GLU A 789 66.06 63.65 4.84
CA GLU A 789 64.76 63.26 4.28
C GLU A 789 63.73 62.96 5.36
N ALA A 790 64.14 62.22 6.40
CA ALA A 790 63.28 61.91 7.55
C ALA A 790 62.89 63.18 8.32
N ASN A 791 63.86 64.07 8.57
CA ASN A 791 63.63 65.35 9.24
C ASN A 791 62.68 66.26 8.42
N ARG A 792 62.88 66.34 7.10
CA ARG A 792 62.02 67.11 6.20
C ARG A 792 60.58 66.62 6.28
N LEU A 793 60.36 65.30 6.18
CA LEU A 793 59.03 64.73 6.23
C LEU A 793 58.37 64.93 7.61
N LEU A 794 59.13 64.71 8.70
CA LEU A 794 58.65 64.88 10.07
C LEU A 794 58.23 66.33 10.34
N ASN A 795 59.08 67.31 10.00
CA ASN A 795 58.78 68.73 10.23
C ASN A 795 57.62 69.24 9.35
N MET A 796 57.50 68.74 8.11
CA MET A 796 56.40 69.13 7.20
C MET A 796 55.04 68.62 7.69
N MET A 797 54.97 67.37 8.16
CA MET A 797 53.71 66.71 8.49
C MET A 797 53.33 66.84 9.97
N TYR A 798 54.32 66.93 10.87
CA TYR A 798 54.15 66.85 12.32
C TYR A 798 55.02 67.87 13.07
N PRO A 799 54.66 69.16 13.05
CA PRO A 799 55.46 70.23 13.66
C PRO A 799 55.56 70.15 15.19
N GLN A 800 54.83 69.24 15.85
CA GLN A 800 54.95 68.99 17.29
C GLN A 800 56.27 68.33 17.71
N PHE A 801 56.97 67.66 16.79
CA PHE A 801 58.27 67.05 17.08
C PHE A 801 59.37 68.11 17.01
N LYS A 802 60.25 68.13 18.01
CA LYS A 802 61.36 69.08 18.06
C LYS A 802 62.61 68.42 17.50
N THR A 803 63.19 69.04 16.47
CA THR A 803 64.41 68.56 15.82
C THR A 803 65.50 69.62 15.88
N GLU A 804 66.76 69.19 16.04
CA GLU A 804 67.94 70.06 16.12
C GLU A 804 68.97 69.63 15.06
N SER A 805 69.56 70.57 14.32
CA SER A 805 70.61 70.23 13.34
C SER A 805 71.88 69.81 14.08
N ARG A 806 72.40 68.63 13.72
CA ARG A 806 73.69 68.13 14.19
C ARG A 806 74.86 68.77 13.44
N GLY A 807 74.60 69.32 12.26
CA GLY A 807 75.60 69.77 11.29
C GLY A 807 76.00 68.69 10.28
N GLU A 808 77.02 69.00 9.49
CA GLU A 808 77.54 68.14 8.43
C GLU A 808 78.37 66.97 8.99
N VAL A 809 77.99 65.74 8.63
CA VAL A 809 78.67 64.50 9.03
C VAL A 809 79.07 63.73 7.79
N ILE A 810 80.31 63.23 7.76
CA ILE A 810 80.80 62.37 6.66
C ILE A 810 80.24 60.97 6.87
N ILE A 811 79.31 60.56 6.00
CA ILE A 811 78.68 59.25 6.01
C ILE A 811 79.33 58.37 4.94
N LYS A 812 79.88 57.23 5.37
CA LYS A 812 80.56 56.26 4.49
C LYS A 812 79.65 55.83 3.33
N GLY A 813 80.08 56.12 2.10
CA GLY A 813 79.35 55.79 0.88
C GLY A 813 78.30 56.81 0.44
N LYS A 814 78.06 57.88 1.24
CA LYS A 814 77.12 58.97 0.92
C LYS A 814 77.79 60.34 0.79
N GLY A 815 78.99 60.51 1.35
CA GLY A 815 79.67 61.80 1.39
C GLY A 815 79.24 62.63 2.59
N VAL A 816 79.34 63.95 2.47
CA VAL A 816 78.93 64.88 3.52
C VAL A 816 77.41 65.02 3.49
N MET A 817 76.74 64.75 4.63
CA MET A 817 75.29 64.89 4.78
C MET A 817 74.97 65.75 6.01
N GLU A 818 73.98 66.63 5.89
CA GLU A 818 73.41 67.31 7.05
C GLU A 818 72.44 66.37 7.77
N THR A 819 72.58 66.25 9.08
CA THR A 819 71.79 65.31 9.88
C THR A 819 71.19 65.99 11.11
N TYR A 820 70.17 65.38 11.72
CA TYR A 820 69.38 66.01 12.77
C TYR A 820 69.21 65.08 13.98
N TRP A 821 69.05 65.67 15.16
CA TRP A 821 68.61 64.98 16.37
C TRP A 821 67.11 65.19 16.57
N LEU A 822 66.39 64.13 16.90
CA LEU A 822 65.05 64.23 17.48
C LEU A 822 65.18 64.34 19.01
N LEU A 823 64.59 65.39 19.58
CA LEU A 823 64.73 65.78 20.99
C LEU A 823 63.62 65.22 21.89
#